data_AF-A0A833LT19-F1
#
_entry.id   AF-A0A833LT19-F1
#
_cell.length_a   1.000
_cell.length_b   1.000
_cell.length_c   1.000
_cell.angle_alpha   90.00
_cell.angle_beta   90.00
_cell.angle_gamma   90.00
#
_symmetry.space_group_name_H-M   'P 1'
#
loop_
_entity.id
_entity.type
_entity.pdbx_description
1 polymer ?
#
loop_
_entity_poly.entity_id
_entity_poly.type
_entity_poly.pdbx_seq_one_letter_code
_entity_poly.pdbx_strand_id
1 'polypeptide(L)'
;MKSCLVWVLVPLVFMLAPVAKADDAVVGTGTPESCTELALDAALFQVYFGSVAGGRVSFNCGAVPATIALTATRILDAGVATEIDGGGLITLDAGNQARHFEIRDSGTTVTLRGLTLRSGQASDFGGAAFVRAGAGLFLYDCRLFNNGAAVAGGAIAGESGSSLFVLDSRLDANSAVSGGAIAKIGQLTIADSQFSDNTASDQGGAVQWWFPIGGDITTSTFNGNSAGSGGAVLVRGGTARLDGVRLDANTASAGGGLFVYDDAQVEVLRSTVVNNQAGSGGGLRLEGFQDPSIDPDNVVPATPGTSAVIVDSTIASNFATGVGGGVYVFGPFLEGRYATLEMRDSEVRGNSAAFDGGGIANFGRMTLRRVRVLDNVAAGSDGSSSAGDGGGLSLAALNAASATVLEQTLIRGNSARDTGGGIDSFGHPLTLQDVILVENVARSGAGAHIYAREPMNLAQAAFVRNRATENGGGLNLVQQAPVQLAFMTFADNQAGSGAGRDIFMSSELSNSSQTFEVALLHVTAVNSAGHLGTALHANRDKGFRLRNSIVFGGGVDCVGSTTSDGGNLLGHSSCGPSASDLQPASLAMLGLGSLVELNHQSYYLPAATSPAVDFPLCVAGTSVDQRNEALNRDGNGDGFLRCDAGAIERQSVNEIPPTGSGLLFANGFE
;
A
#
# COMPACT_ATOMS: atom_id res chain seq x y z
N MET A 1 -51.41 17.99 -7.48
CA MET A 1 -52.50 18.14 -6.48
C MET A 1 -53.01 16.76 -6.09
N LYS A 2 -52.59 16.27 -4.92
CA LYS A 2 -53.31 15.32 -4.05
C LYS A 2 -52.50 15.20 -2.76
N SER A 3 -52.95 15.97 -1.78
CA SER A 3 -52.47 16.02 -0.41
C SER A 3 -52.92 14.76 0.31
N CYS A 4 -52.02 14.10 1.04
CA CYS A 4 -52.42 13.12 2.06
C CYS A 4 -51.75 13.46 3.39
N LEU A 5 -52.61 13.49 4.39
CA LEU A 5 -52.52 14.08 5.71
C LEU A 5 -51.55 13.27 6.61
N VAL A 6 -50.54 13.92 7.16
CA VAL A 6 -49.71 13.34 8.23
C VAL A 6 -50.49 13.46 9.54
N TRP A 7 -50.78 12.33 10.17
CA TRP A 7 -51.28 12.28 11.54
C TRP A 7 -50.14 12.63 12.51
N VAL A 8 -50.19 13.81 13.09
CA VAL A 8 -49.35 14.16 14.24
C VAL A 8 -49.97 13.51 15.48
N LEU A 9 -49.37 12.42 15.94
CA LEU A 9 -49.58 11.89 17.28
C LEU A 9 -48.90 12.85 18.27
N VAL A 10 -49.69 13.63 19.00
CA VAL A 10 -49.22 14.39 20.16
C VAL A 10 -49.00 13.40 21.30
N PRO A 11 -47.77 13.23 21.84
CA PRO A 11 -47.58 12.45 23.05
C PRO A 11 -48.19 13.23 24.21
N LEU A 12 -49.09 12.58 24.94
CA LEU A 12 -49.59 13.01 26.23
C LEU A 12 -48.38 13.15 27.18
N VAL A 13 -47.98 14.39 27.48
CA VAL A 13 -46.93 14.69 28.46
C VAL A 13 -47.45 14.27 29.83
N PHE A 14 -47.09 13.06 30.27
CA PHE A 14 -47.04 12.79 31.69
C PHE A 14 -46.04 13.79 32.28
N MET A 15 -46.51 14.63 33.21
CA MET A 15 -45.63 15.38 34.11
C MET A 15 -44.83 14.36 34.92
N LEU A 16 -43.72 13.89 34.35
CA LEU A 16 -42.62 13.34 35.13
C LEU A 16 -42.21 14.45 36.08
N ALA A 17 -42.13 14.13 37.38
CA ALA A 17 -41.45 14.97 38.34
C ALA A 17 -40.10 15.42 37.75
N PRO A 18 -39.63 16.65 38.02
CA PRO A 18 -38.34 17.08 37.53
C PRO A 18 -37.30 16.02 37.92
N VAL A 19 -36.70 15.37 36.92
CA VAL A 19 -35.51 14.56 37.13
C VAL A 19 -34.53 15.51 37.81
N ALA A 20 -34.16 15.19 39.04
CA ALA A 20 -33.28 16.03 39.82
C ALA A 20 -32.00 16.26 38.99
N LYS A 21 -31.61 17.53 38.82
CA LYS A 21 -30.41 17.86 38.03
C LYS A 21 -29.19 17.37 38.81
N ALA A 22 -28.29 16.73 38.08
CA ALA A 22 -26.92 16.45 38.45
C ALA A 22 -26.28 17.62 39.24
N ASP A 23 -25.53 17.33 40.30
CA ASP A 23 -24.85 18.35 41.11
C ASP A 23 -23.58 18.83 40.40
N ASP A 24 -23.51 20.12 40.05
CA ASP A 24 -22.30 20.76 39.51
C ASP A 24 -21.39 21.26 40.65
N ALA A 25 -20.08 21.28 40.41
CA ALA A 25 -19.08 21.74 41.37
C ALA A 25 -18.04 22.67 40.73
N VAL A 26 -17.46 23.55 41.55
CA VAL A 26 -16.45 24.53 41.13
C VAL A 26 -15.20 24.36 41.99
N VAL A 27 -14.05 24.19 41.33
CA VAL A 27 -12.73 24.19 41.95
C VAL A 27 -12.21 25.62 42.02
N GLY A 28 -11.77 26.07 43.20
CA GLY A 28 -11.21 27.40 43.42
C GLY A 28 -12.25 28.50 43.62
N THR A 29 -11.76 29.70 43.91
CA THR A 29 -12.55 30.86 44.36
C THR A 29 -12.27 32.14 43.56
N GLY A 30 -11.53 32.06 42.46
CA GLY A 30 -11.23 33.17 41.55
C GLY A 30 -9.77 33.54 41.43
N THR A 31 -8.86 32.82 42.10
CA THR A 31 -7.40 33.03 41.99
C THR A 31 -6.67 31.74 41.68
N PRO A 32 -5.49 31.77 41.03
CA PRO A 32 -4.73 30.56 40.73
C PRO A 32 -4.39 29.73 41.97
N GLU A 33 -4.05 30.40 43.08
CA GLU A 33 -3.66 29.75 44.34
C GLU A 33 -4.82 29.04 45.03
N SER A 34 -6.05 29.44 44.74
CA SER A 34 -7.25 28.80 45.29
C SER A 34 -7.54 27.43 44.65
N CYS A 35 -6.98 27.19 43.46
CA CYS A 35 -7.11 25.93 42.75
C CYS A 35 -6.04 24.95 43.22
N THR A 36 -6.40 24.21 44.25
CA THR A 36 -5.53 23.23 44.91
C THR A 36 -6.06 21.83 44.69
N GLU A 37 -5.20 20.83 44.95
CA GLU A 37 -5.59 19.42 44.97
C GLU A 37 -6.81 19.18 45.89
N LEU A 38 -6.80 19.79 47.08
CA LEU A 38 -7.90 19.69 48.03
C LEU A 38 -9.22 20.29 47.49
N ALA A 39 -9.14 21.39 46.75
CA ALA A 39 -10.32 22.00 46.13
C ALA A 39 -10.88 21.11 45.00
N LEU A 40 -10.01 20.43 44.24
CA LEU A 40 -10.41 19.43 43.26
C LEU A 40 -11.08 18.23 43.93
N ASP A 41 -10.53 17.72 45.03
CA ASP A 41 -11.13 16.62 45.80
C ASP A 41 -12.51 16.94 46.32
N ALA A 42 -12.70 18.15 46.87
CA ALA A 42 -13.99 18.59 47.35
C ALA A 42 -15.03 18.67 46.22
N ALA A 43 -14.63 19.16 45.04
CA ALA A 43 -15.51 19.24 43.88
C ALA A 43 -15.87 17.85 43.32
N LEU A 44 -14.89 16.95 43.21
CA LEU A 44 -15.12 15.55 42.78
C LEU A 44 -16.03 14.82 43.77
N PHE A 45 -15.83 15.02 45.07
CA PHE A 45 -16.69 14.43 46.09
C PHE A 45 -18.14 14.91 45.95
N GLN A 46 -18.35 16.20 45.66
CA GLN A 46 -19.69 16.76 45.46
C GLN A 46 -20.41 16.16 44.24
N VAL A 47 -19.73 15.98 43.10
CA VAL A 47 -20.38 15.42 41.90
C VAL A 47 -20.65 13.92 42.00
N TYR A 48 -19.93 13.19 42.85
CA TYR A 48 -20.10 11.74 43.01
C TYR A 48 -20.98 11.33 44.19
N PHE A 49 -20.94 12.07 45.30
CA PHE A 49 -21.70 11.76 46.51
C PHE A 49 -22.73 12.85 46.87
N GLY A 50 -22.99 13.76 45.93
CA GLY A 50 -24.04 14.77 46.02
C GLY A 50 -25.45 14.19 46.09
N SER A 51 -26.42 15.09 46.19
CA SER A 51 -27.84 14.77 46.20
C SER A 51 -28.31 14.09 44.91
N VAL A 52 -27.62 14.36 43.79
CA VAL A 52 -27.72 13.63 42.52
C VAL A 52 -26.33 13.45 41.94
N ALA A 53 -25.86 12.20 41.88
CA ALA A 53 -24.56 11.89 41.32
C ALA A 53 -24.52 12.09 39.79
N GLY A 54 -23.36 12.49 39.30
CA GLY A 54 -23.16 12.97 37.94
C GLY A 54 -23.33 14.49 37.91
N GLY A 55 -22.57 15.17 37.05
CA GLY A 55 -22.51 16.63 36.99
C GLY A 55 -21.21 17.15 36.39
N ARG A 56 -21.04 18.47 36.39
CA ARG A 56 -19.87 19.16 35.83
C ARG A 56 -18.98 19.71 36.93
N VAL A 57 -17.71 19.34 36.89
CA VAL A 57 -16.62 20.02 37.61
C VAL A 57 -16.04 21.09 36.70
N SER A 58 -16.10 22.34 37.15
CA SER A 58 -15.50 23.49 36.47
C SER A 58 -14.46 24.16 37.36
N PHE A 59 -13.63 25.04 36.79
CA PHE A 59 -12.54 25.70 37.51
C PHE A 59 -12.69 27.21 37.50
N ASN A 60 -12.63 27.81 38.70
CA ASN A 60 -12.57 29.25 38.92
C ASN A 60 -11.20 29.62 39.49
N CYS A 61 -10.15 29.50 38.65
CA CYS A 61 -8.76 29.76 39.03
C CYS A 61 -8.27 31.16 38.59
N GLY A 62 -9.19 32.05 38.22
CA GLY A 62 -8.86 33.32 37.58
C GLY A 62 -8.62 33.18 36.07
N ALA A 63 -8.19 34.28 35.44
CA ALA A 63 -8.10 34.39 33.97
C ALA A 63 -6.76 33.92 33.36
N VAL A 64 -5.81 33.49 34.18
CA VAL A 64 -4.48 33.02 33.74
C VAL A 64 -4.38 31.50 33.91
N PRO A 65 -3.55 30.81 33.10
CA PRO A 65 -3.35 29.38 33.26
C PRO A 65 -2.92 29.00 34.69
N ALA A 66 -3.54 27.96 35.24
CA ALA A 66 -3.27 27.48 36.59
C ALA A 66 -2.80 26.01 36.56
N THR A 67 -1.84 25.67 37.41
CA THR A 67 -1.34 24.30 37.57
C THR A 67 -1.72 23.78 38.95
N ILE A 68 -2.40 22.64 38.98
CA ILE A 68 -2.77 21.92 40.19
C ILE A 68 -1.87 20.70 40.28
N ALA A 69 -1.00 20.66 41.30
CA ALA A 69 -0.18 19.49 41.58
C ALA A 69 -1.06 18.38 42.18
N LEU A 70 -0.96 17.16 41.66
CA LEU A 70 -1.63 15.97 42.19
C LEU A 70 -0.59 15.04 42.83
N THR A 71 -0.84 14.66 44.07
CA THR A 71 0.02 13.75 44.84
C THR A 71 -0.51 12.32 44.91
N ALA A 72 -1.74 12.09 44.43
CA ALA A 72 -2.41 10.80 44.43
C ALA A 72 -3.32 10.59 43.21
N THR A 73 -3.65 9.34 42.93
CA THR A 73 -4.61 8.98 41.87
C THR A 73 -6.04 9.33 42.27
N ARG A 74 -6.80 9.94 41.35
CA ARG A 74 -8.24 10.17 41.52
C ARG A 74 -9.04 9.02 40.95
N ILE A 75 -9.77 8.36 41.83
CA ILE A 75 -10.65 7.27 41.48
C ILE A 75 -12.02 7.86 41.13
N LEU A 76 -12.50 7.53 39.93
CA LEU A 76 -13.80 7.94 39.40
C LEU A 76 -14.65 6.67 39.21
N ASP A 77 -15.57 6.40 40.13
CA ASP A 77 -16.26 5.10 40.24
C ASP A 77 -17.76 5.17 40.62
N ALA A 78 -18.43 6.25 40.24
CA ALA A 78 -19.81 6.50 40.67
C ALA A 78 -20.91 5.86 39.78
N GLY A 79 -20.56 5.16 38.69
CA GLY A 79 -21.54 4.54 37.79
C GLY A 79 -22.41 5.55 37.02
N VAL A 80 -21.92 6.80 36.88
CA VAL A 80 -22.64 7.93 36.29
C VAL A 80 -21.77 8.70 35.29
N ALA A 81 -22.39 9.55 34.49
CA ALA A 81 -21.69 10.48 33.61
C ALA A 81 -21.19 11.71 34.38
N THR A 82 -19.95 12.13 34.15
CA THR A 82 -19.34 13.32 34.77
C THR A 82 -18.48 14.06 33.78
N GLU A 83 -18.59 15.39 33.75
CA GLU A 83 -17.73 16.26 32.95
C GLU A 83 -16.73 16.99 33.86
N ILE A 84 -15.46 17.02 33.49
CA ILE A 84 -14.42 17.82 34.11
C ILE A 84 -13.89 18.78 33.04
N ASP A 85 -14.25 20.06 33.16
CA ASP A 85 -13.95 21.07 32.16
C ASP A 85 -12.94 22.09 32.69
N GLY A 86 -11.71 21.98 32.20
CA GLY A 86 -10.59 22.87 32.51
C GLY A 86 -10.64 24.22 31.81
N GLY A 87 -11.61 24.48 30.93
CA GLY A 87 -11.76 25.77 30.23
C GLY A 87 -10.54 26.19 29.40
N GLY A 88 -9.66 25.24 29.05
CA GLY A 88 -8.41 25.49 28.31
C GLY A 88 -7.28 26.10 29.15
N LEU A 89 -7.47 26.28 30.47
CA LEU A 89 -6.51 26.99 31.34
C LEU A 89 -5.89 26.11 32.42
N ILE A 90 -6.40 24.89 32.62
CA ILE A 90 -6.05 24.06 33.77
C ILE A 90 -5.08 22.95 33.38
N THR A 91 -3.94 22.93 34.08
CA THR A 91 -2.98 21.83 34.07
C THR A 91 -3.12 21.02 35.36
N LEU A 92 -3.32 19.72 35.24
CA LEU A 92 -3.15 18.76 36.32
C LEU A 92 -1.78 18.10 36.16
N ASP A 93 -0.90 18.31 37.13
CA ASP A 93 0.49 17.85 37.12
C ASP A 93 0.70 16.80 38.20
N ALA A 94 0.95 15.56 37.83
CA ALA A 94 1.14 14.47 38.78
C ALA A 94 2.61 14.27 39.21
N GLY A 95 3.53 15.12 38.75
CA GLY A 95 4.91 15.19 39.26
C GLY A 95 5.73 13.90 39.14
N ASN A 96 5.35 12.99 38.25
CA ASN A 96 5.85 11.62 38.12
C ASN A 96 5.65 10.75 39.39
N GLN A 97 4.69 11.10 40.24
CA GLN A 97 4.42 10.41 41.51
C GLN A 97 3.13 9.59 41.50
N ALA A 98 2.20 9.91 40.62
CA ALA A 98 0.90 9.25 40.56
C ALA A 98 0.33 9.20 39.14
N ARG A 99 -0.69 8.38 38.95
CA ARG A 99 -1.62 8.48 37.83
C ARG A 99 -2.60 9.63 38.10
N HIS A 100 -3.11 10.34 37.09
CA HIS A 100 -4.16 11.35 37.34
C HIS A 100 -5.49 10.68 37.70
N PHE A 101 -6.00 9.81 36.82
CA PHE A 101 -7.34 9.23 36.95
C PHE A 101 -7.35 7.70 36.82
N GLU A 102 -8.10 7.03 37.68
CA GLU A 102 -8.56 5.65 37.45
C GLU A 102 -10.09 5.66 37.35
N ILE A 103 -10.61 5.25 36.20
CA ILE A 103 -12.04 5.24 35.90
C ILE A 103 -12.51 3.80 35.93
N ARG A 104 -13.46 3.49 36.81
CA ARG A 104 -13.96 2.13 37.01
C ARG A 104 -15.45 2.12 37.28
N ASP A 105 -15.97 0.92 37.46
CA ASP A 105 -17.38 0.58 37.58
C ASP A 105 -18.21 0.78 36.30
N SER A 106 -19.10 -0.18 36.06
CA SER A 106 -19.95 -0.18 34.88
C SER A 106 -20.88 1.03 34.88
N GLY A 107 -20.93 1.74 33.76
CA GLY A 107 -21.76 2.95 33.60
C GLY A 107 -21.07 4.26 33.95
N THR A 108 -19.89 4.22 34.60
CA THR A 108 -19.08 5.43 34.80
C THR A 108 -18.59 5.95 33.45
N THR A 109 -18.97 7.18 33.11
CA THR A 109 -18.52 7.86 31.89
C THR A 109 -17.92 9.20 32.22
N VAL A 110 -16.64 9.42 31.91
CA VAL A 110 -15.94 10.66 32.23
C VAL A 110 -15.64 11.41 30.95
N THR A 111 -16.05 12.68 30.89
CA THR A 111 -15.65 13.62 29.85
C THR A 111 -14.62 14.58 30.41
N LEU A 112 -13.43 14.60 29.81
CA LEU A 112 -12.40 15.59 30.07
C LEU A 112 -12.43 16.62 28.93
N ARG A 113 -12.49 17.91 29.28
CA ARG A 113 -12.54 19.00 28.30
C ARG A 113 -11.54 20.09 28.63
N GLY A 114 -10.78 20.56 27.63
CA GLY A 114 -9.92 21.75 27.81
C GLY A 114 -8.87 21.57 28.91
N LEU A 115 -8.43 20.34 29.18
CA LEU A 115 -7.50 20.01 30.25
C LEU A 115 -6.13 19.67 29.71
N THR A 116 -5.10 20.06 30.46
CA THR A 116 -3.74 19.56 30.27
C THR A 116 -3.41 18.57 31.38
N LEU A 117 -3.08 17.33 31.04
CA LEU A 117 -2.58 16.32 31.98
C LEU A 117 -1.12 16.02 31.69
N ARG A 118 -0.24 16.22 32.67
CA ARG A 118 1.20 15.98 32.49
C ARG A 118 1.85 15.24 33.63
N SER A 119 2.98 14.61 33.31
CA SER A 119 3.85 13.96 34.30
C SER A 119 3.11 12.94 35.16
N GLY A 120 2.13 12.25 34.56
CA GLY A 120 1.48 11.09 35.13
C GLY A 120 2.39 9.88 35.04
N GLN A 121 2.51 9.11 36.13
CA GLN A 121 3.33 7.90 36.16
C GLN A 121 2.60 6.76 36.86
N ALA A 122 2.56 5.61 36.20
CA ALA A 122 1.99 4.38 36.75
C ALA A 122 2.99 3.20 36.67
N SER A 123 2.97 2.31 37.67
CA SER A 123 3.77 1.07 37.67
C SER A 123 3.10 -0.08 36.90
N ASP A 124 1.90 0.16 36.38
CA ASP A 124 1.05 -0.77 35.64
C ASP A 124 0.61 -0.12 34.31
N PHE A 125 -0.64 0.33 34.21
CA PHE A 125 -1.30 0.81 33.01
C PHE A 125 -1.74 2.27 33.15
N GLY A 126 -1.68 3.04 32.07
CA GLY A 126 -2.26 4.38 32.02
C GLY A 126 -1.54 5.37 32.92
N GLY A 127 -0.54 6.10 32.42
CA GLY A 127 0.17 7.11 33.22
C GLY A 127 -0.72 8.30 33.58
N ALA A 128 -1.59 8.73 32.66
CA ALA A 128 -2.58 9.76 32.92
C ALA A 128 -3.93 9.16 33.34
N ALA A 129 -4.45 8.20 32.56
CA ALA A 129 -5.75 7.61 32.83
C ALA A 129 -5.76 6.09 32.60
N PHE A 130 -6.40 5.36 33.51
CA PHE A 130 -6.69 3.94 33.33
C PHE A 130 -8.21 3.71 33.36
N VAL A 131 -8.75 3.19 32.27
CA VAL A 131 -10.19 2.95 32.07
C VAL A 131 -10.48 1.46 32.18
N ARG A 132 -11.20 1.07 33.23
CA ARG A 132 -11.56 -0.34 33.46
C ARG A 132 -12.76 -0.79 32.66
N ALA A 133 -12.95 -2.09 32.59
CA ALA A 133 -14.07 -2.72 31.89
C ALA A 133 -15.43 -2.11 32.32
N GLY A 134 -16.28 -1.78 31.34
CA GLY A 134 -17.60 -1.18 31.57
C GLY A 134 -17.63 0.34 31.77
N ALA A 135 -16.46 0.99 31.86
CA ALA A 135 -16.35 2.45 31.95
C ALA A 135 -16.02 3.11 30.60
N GLY A 136 -16.23 4.43 30.51
CA GLY A 136 -15.97 5.24 29.33
C GLY A 136 -15.15 6.49 29.63
N LEU A 137 -14.26 6.85 28.71
CA LEU A 137 -13.50 8.10 28.72
C LEU A 137 -13.65 8.83 27.39
N PHE A 138 -14.04 10.10 27.47
CA PHE A 138 -14.09 11.03 26.35
C PHE A 138 -13.12 12.18 26.61
N LEU A 139 -12.19 12.42 25.69
CA LEU A 139 -11.34 13.60 25.68
C LEU A 139 -11.77 14.56 24.57
N TYR A 140 -11.94 15.83 24.92
CA TYR A 140 -12.21 16.91 23.98
C TYR A 140 -11.23 18.06 24.24
N ASP A 141 -10.49 18.49 23.22
CA ASP A 141 -9.59 19.64 23.33
C ASP A 141 -8.61 19.49 24.53
N CYS A 142 -8.06 18.29 24.69
CA CYS A 142 -7.18 17.95 25.80
C CYS A 142 -5.74 17.81 25.33
N ARG A 143 -4.79 18.08 26.23
CA ARG A 143 -3.36 17.81 26.01
C ARG A 143 -2.82 16.86 27.07
N LEU A 144 -2.35 15.68 26.66
CA LEU A 144 -1.71 14.71 27.54
C LEU A 144 -0.24 14.58 27.15
N PHE A 145 0.69 15.00 28.01
CA PHE A 145 2.11 14.93 27.67
C PHE A 145 3.04 14.52 28.79
N ASN A 146 4.18 13.91 28.43
CA ASN A 146 5.16 13.39 29.38
C ASN A 146 4.54 12.44 30.42
N ASN A 147 3.59 11.61 30.01
CA ASN A 147 3.02 10.57 30.88
C ASN A 147 3.70 9.22 30.62
N GLY A 148 3.87 8.43 31.67
CA GLY A 148 4.58 7.16 31.65
C GLY A 148 3.80 6.02 32.31
N ALA A 149 3.89 4.82 31.74
CA ALA A 149 3.38 3.60 32.37
C ALA A 149 4.40 2.46 32.20
N ALA A 150 4.58 1.62 33.23
CA ALA A 150 5.55 0.52 33.14
C ALA A 150 5.08 -0.66 32.26
N VAL A 151 3.78 -0.77 31.95
CA VAL A 151 3.21 -1.86 31.14
C VAL A 151 2.62 -1.33 29.84
N ALA A 152 1.50 -0.61 29.87
CA ALA A 152 0.90 -0.13 28.62
C ALA A 152 0.09 1.16 28.77
N GLY A 153 -0.03 1.90 27.67
CA GLY A 153 -0.77 3.15 27.62
C GLY A 153 -0.06 4.24 28.41
N GLY A 154 1.03 4.78 27.88
CA GLY A 154 1.84 5.76 28.62
C GLY A 154 1.01 6.96 29.08
N ALA A 155 0.06 7.40 28.27
CA ALA A 155 -1.00 8.31 28.69
C ALA A 155 -2.26 7.56 29.13
N ILE A 156 -2.86 6.76 28.26
CA ILE A 156 -4.17 6.14 28.50
C ILE A 156 -4.11 4.64 28.25
N ALA A 157 -4.60 3.86 29.20
CA ALA A 157 -4.90 2.45 28.98
C ALA A 157 -6.39 2.18 29.14
N GLY A 158 -6.95 1.33 28.28
CA GLY A 158 -8.34 0.88 28.38
C GLY A 158 -8.46 -0.64 28.33
N GLU A 159 -9.09 -1.22 29.35
CA GLU A 159 -9.37 -2.67 29.39
C GLU A 159 -10.39 -3.09 28.32
N SER A 160 -10.49 -4.40 28.08
CA SER A 160 -11.57 -4.95 27.26
C SER A 160 -12.93 -4.57 27.85
N GLY A 161 -13.87 -4.15 26.99
CA GLY A 161 -15.19 -3.68 27.42
C GLY A 161 -15.23 -2.24 27.94
N SER A 162 -14.11 -1.51 27.98
CA SER A 162 -14.11 -0.05 28.13
C SER A 162 -14.34 0.67 26.79
N SER A 163 -14.75 1.94 26.83
CA SER A 163 -14.86 2.80 25.64
C SER A 163 -13.93 4.02 25.76
N LEU A 164 -13.25 4.36 24.66
CA LEU A 164 -12.32 5.48 24.61
C LEU A 164 -12.55 6.32 23.35
N PHE A 165 -12.78 7.61 23.55
CA PHE A 165 -12.95 8.61 22.51
C PHE A 165 -11.94 9.74 22.71
N VAL A 166 -11.14 10.04 21.69
CA VAL A 166 -10.12 11.08 21.70
C VAL A 166 -10.40 12.03 20.55
N LEU A 167 -10.85 13.25 20.87
CA LEU A 167 -11.37 14.20 19.90
C LEU A 167 -10.67 15.55 20.08
N ASP A 168 -10.23 16.16 18.98
CA ASP A 168 -9.56 17.46 18.96
C ASP A 168 -8.39 17.56 19.96
N SER A 169 -7.68 16.46 20.20
CA SER A 169 -6.76 16.35 21.34
C SER A 169 -5.31 16.10 20.90
N ARG A 170 -4.38 16.38 21.81
CA ARG A 170 -2.95 16.23 21.57
C ARG A 170 -2.30 15.32 22.61
N LEU A 171 -1.60 14.30 22.15
CA LEU A 171 -0.88 13.34 22.99
C LEU A 171 0.61 13.33 22.61
N ASP A 172 1.45 13.90 23.47
CA ASP A 172 2.88 14.12 23.18
C ASP A 172 3.82 13.42 24.15
N ALA A 173 4.93 12.88 23.64
CA ALA A 173 6.06 12.44 24.47
C ALA A 173 5.65 11.51 25.63
N ASN A 174 4.64 10.66 25.40
CA ASN A 174 4.22 9.66 26.36
C ASN A 174 4.98 8.36 26.13
N SER A 175 5.18 7.58 27.19
CA SER A 175 6.01 6.37 27.11
C SER A 175 5.45 5.16 27.87
N ALA A 176 5.57 3.97 27.29
CA ALA A 176 5.25 2.71 27.95
C ALA A 176 5.99 1.52 27.30
N VAL A 177 5.75 0.29 27.78
CA VAL A 177 6.22 -0.90 27.04
C VAL A 177 5.37 -1.09 25.78
N SER A 178 4.06 -0.90 25.86
CA SER A 178 3.12 -0.94 24.72
C SER A 178 2.18 0.26 24.70
N GLY A 179 1.89 0.81 23.53
CA GLY A 179 1.02 1.98 23.39
C GLY A 179 1.63 3.19 24.08
N GLY A 180 2.65 3.80 23.47
CA GLY A 180 3.38 4.90 24.11
C GLY A 180 2.45 6.04 24.55
N ALA A 181 1.41 6.35 23.77
CA ALA A 181 0.29 7.16 24.23
C ALA A 181 -0.89 6.30 24.72
N ILE A 182 -1.43 5.44 23.85
CA ILE A 182 -2.68 4.71 24.10
C ILE A 182 -2.46 3.21 23.91
N ALA A 183 -2.91 2.42 24.88
CA ALA A 183 -3.10 0.98 24.73
C ALA A 183 -4.59 0.64 24.92
N LYS A 184 -5.21 0.02 23.90
CA LYS A 184 -6.64 -0.30 23.93
C LYS A 184 -6.95 -1.68 23.40
N ILE A 185 -7.76 -2.42 24.16
CA ILE A 185 -8.44 -3.64 23.69
C ILE A 185 -9.90 -3.30 23.37
N GLY A 186 -10.39 -3.57 22.16
CA GLY A 186 -11.78 -3.32 21.78
C GLY A 186 -12.03 -1.91 21.22
N GLN A 187 -13.13 -1.25 21.60
CA GLN A 187 -13.56 0.01 20.97
C GLN A 187 -12.61 1.19 21.22
N LEU A 188 -12.16 1.87 20.16
CA LEU A 188 -11.36 3.09 20.19
C LEU A 188 -11.82 4.03 19.09
N THR A 189 -12.08 5.30 19.39
CA THR A 189 -12.31 6.34 18.38
C THR A 189 -11.33 7.48 18.58
N ILE A 190 -10.64 7.86 17.50
CA ILE A 190 -9.74 9.00 17.46
C ILE A 190 -10.17 9.87 16.29
N ALA A 191 -10.40 11.17 16.52
CA ALA A 191 -10.69 12.11 15.44
C ALA A 191 -9.97 13.44 15.67
N ASP A 192 -9.56 14.07 14.57
CA ASP A 192 -9.01 15.43 14.54
C ASP A 192 -7.89 15.68 15.57
N SER A 193 -7.08 14.64 15.82
CA SER A 193 -6.13 14.61 16.94
C SER A 193 -4.68 14.47 16.47
N GLN A 194 -3.75 14.81 17.36
CA GLN A 194 -2.30 14.77 17.10
C GLN A 194 -1.57 13.89 18.12
N PHE A 195 -0.72 13.00 17.62
CA PHE A 195 0.13 12.12 18.41
C PHE A 195 1.58 12.33 18.00
N SER A 196 2.38 12.95 18.87
CA SER A 196 3.78 13.24 18.57
C SER A 196 4.77 12.68 19.57
N ASP A 197 5.89 12.16 19.07
CA ASP A 197 7.05 11.76 19.87
C ASP A 197 6.74 10.73 20.97
N ASN A 198 5.68 9.93 20.81
CA ASN A 198 5.34 8.89 21.76
C ASN A 198 6.21 7.65 21.52
N THR A 199 6.62 7.00 22.60
CA THR A 199 7.60 5.91 22.55
C THR A 199 7.09 4.66 23.26
N ALA A 200 7.08 3.54 22.56
CA ALA A 200 6.89 2.21 23.13
C ALA A 200 8.17 1.38 23.00
N SER A 201 8.49 0.50 23.96
CA SER A 201 9.61 -0.43 23.77
C SER A 201 9.25 -1.68 22.96
N ASP A 202 7.96 -2.01 22.86
CA ASP A 202 7.46 -3.20 22.16
C ASP A 202 6.50 -2.82 21.02
N GLN A 203 5.27 -2.37 21.32
CA GLN A 203 4.21 -2.25 20.32
C GLN A 203 3.53 -0.89 20.30
N GLY A 204 3.30 -0.33 19.12
CA GLY A 204 2.46 0.86 18.93
C GLY A 204 3.06 2.10 19.58
N GLY A 205 3.93 2.83 18.88
CA GLY A 205 4.66 3.94 19.48
C GLY A 205 3.72 5.04 19.97
N ALA A 206 2.65 5.33 19.21
CA ALA A 206 1.52 6.07 19.71
C ALA A 206 0.42 5.13 20.23
N VAL A 207 -0.06 4.22 19.39
CA VAL A 207 -1.28 3.44 19.65
C VAL A 207 -1.03 1.95 19.47
N GLN A 208 -1.24 1.19 20.54
CA GLN A 208 -1.49 -0.24 20.47
C GLN A 208 -3.01 -0.48 20.47
N TRP A 209 -3.53 -1.08 19.40
CA TRP A 209 -4.95 -1.40 19.25
C TRP A 209 -5.16 -2.89 19.02
N TRP A 210 -5.66 -3.58 20.04
CA TRP A 210 -5.91 -5.01 20.02
C TRP A 210 -7.39 -5.33 19.94
N PHE A 211 -7.71 -6.35 19.14
CA PHE A 211 -9.05 -6.85 18.86
C PHE A 211 -10.08 -5.71 18.69
N PRO A 212 -9.89 -4.78 17.74
CA PRO A 212 -10.87 -3.75 17.44
C PRO A 212 -12.24 -4.37 17.16
N ILE A 213 -13.26 -3.87 17.85
CA ILE A 213 -14.68 -4.26 17.69
C ILE A 213 -15.57 -3.06 17.34
N GLY A 214 -14.96 -1.98 16.85
CA GLY A 214 -15.64 -0.74 16.48
C GLY A 214 -14.85 0.51 16.82
N GLY A 215 -15.27 1.63 16.22
CA GLY A 215 -14.57 2.90 16.24
C GLY A 215 -13.51 3.00 15.14
N ASP A 216 -13.10 4.23 14.83
CA ASP A 216 -12.22 4.57 13.70
C ASP A 216 -11.12 5.54 14.17
N ILE A 217 -10.03 5.60 13.41
CA ILE A 217 -9.06 6.70 13.49
C ILE A 217 -9.25 7.57 12.26
N THR A 218 -9.64 8.83 12.46
CA THR A 218 -10.01 9.74 11.37
C THR A 218 -9.30 11.09 11.47
N THR A 219 -8.93 11.66 10.32
CA THR A 219 -8.42 13.05 10.20
C THR A 219 -7.32 13.40 11.21
N SER A 220 -6.46 12.43 11.55
CA SER A 220 -5.51 12.55 12.66
C SER A 220 -4.07 12.38 12.18
N THR A 221 -3.13 13.01 12.90
CA THR A 221 -1.70 12.98 12.56
C THR A 221 -0.90 12.24 13.63
N PHE A 222 -0.04 11.33 13.20
CA PHE A 222 0.90 10.59 14.02
C PHE A 222 2.32 10.89 13.53
N ASN A 223 3.08 11.65 14.32
CA ASN A 223 4.39 12.14 13.93
C ASN A 223 5.51 11.75 14.90
N GLY A 224 6.65 11.26 14.40
CA GLY A 224 7.83 11.05 15.24
C GLY A 224 7.67 9.97 16.31
N ASN A 225 6.69 9.08 16.20
CA ASN A 225 6.46 8.03 17.20
C ASN A 225 7.37 6.83 16.95
N SER A 226 7.78 6.13 18.02
CA SER A 226 8.76 5.05 17.95
C SER A 226 8.32 3.80 18.72
N ALA A 227 8.54 2.61 18.14
CA ALA A 227 8.24 1.32 18.78
C ALA A 227 9.20 0.19 18.38
N GLY A 228 9.08 -0.98 19.02
CA GLY A 228 9.60 -2.23 18.45
C GLY A 228 8.85 -2.61 17.17
N SER A 229 7.52 -2.53 17.19
CA SER A 229 6.64 -2.81 16.04
C SER A 229 5.48 -1.80 15.97
N GLY A 230 5.16 -1.33 14.77
CA GLY A 230 4.14 -0.29 14.54
C GLY A 230 4.55 1.04 15.13
N GLY A 231 5.41 1.79 14.44
CA GLY A 231 6.03 3.00 15.00
C GLY A 231 4.99 4.06 15.39
N ALA A 232 3.94 4.26 14.59
CA ALA A 232 2.76 5.01 15.04
C ALA A 232 1.70 4.08 15.62
N VAL A 233 1.14 3.22 14.77
CA VAL A 233 -0.05 2.42 15.09
C VAL A 233 0.26 0.94 14.88
N LEU A 234 -0.19 0.12 15.82
CA LEU A 234 -0.20 -1.32 15.71
C LEU A 234 -1.62 -1.84 15.88
N VAL A 235 -2.05 -2.71 14.96
CA VAL A 235 -3.36 -3.36 14.97
C VAL A 235 -3.18 -4.88 15.04
N ARG A 236 -3.85 -5.50 16.02
CA ARG A 236 -3.82 -6.95 16.24
C ARG A 236 -5.24 -7.52 16.28
N GLY A 237 -5.54 -8.50 15.43
CA GLY A 237 -6.90 -9.04 15.29
C GLY A 237 -7.97 -8.00 14.94
N GLY A 238 -9.22 -8.44 14.84
CA GLY A 238 -10.39 -7.57 14.63
C GLY A 238 -10.37 -6.75 13.33
N THR A 239 -11.17 -5.68 13.29
CA THR A 239 -11.32 -4.81 12.10
C THR A 239 -11.16 -3.34 12.48
N ALA A 240 -10.22 -2.65 11.84
CA ALA A 240 -9.96 -1.23 12.06
C ALA A 240 -10.04 -0.43 10.76
N ARG A 241 -10.39 0.85 10.89
CA ARG A 241 -10.44 1.81 9.80
C ARG A 241 -9.63 3.05 10.13
N LEU A 242 -8.75 3.41 9.22
CA LEU A 242 -7.92 4.62 9.24
C LEU A 242 -8.30 5.47 8.02
N ASP A 243 -8.86 6.66 8.25
CA ASP A 243 -9.43 7.49 7.18
C ASP A 243 -8.98 8.95 7.27
N GLY A 244 -8.34 9.47 6.23
CA GLY A 244 -7.78 10.82 6.26
C GLY A 244 -6.61 10.97 7.24
N VAL A 245 -5.90 9.88 7.57
CA VAL A 245 -4.80 9.92 8.54
C VAL A 245 -3.47 10.26 7.89
N ARG A 246 -2.59 10.90 8.66
CA ARG A 246 -1.18 11.11 8.29
C ARG A 246 -0.27 10.36 9.27
N LEU A 247 0.47 9.38 8.78
CA LEU A 247 1.52 8.69 9.52
C LEU A 247 2.87 9.18 9.00
N ASP A 248 3.54 10.05 9.75
CA ASP A 248 4.74 10.78 9.31
C ASP A 248 5.95 10.56 10.21
N ALA A 249 7.10 10.21 9.66
CA ALA A 249 8.37 10.14 10.38
C ALA A 249 8.36 9.23 11.62
N ASN A 250 7.60 8.13 11.58
CA ASN A 250 7.56 7.16 12.66
C ASN A 250 8.58 6.04 12.44
N THR A 251 9.10 5.47 13.52
CA THR A 251 10.20 4.49 13.47
C THR A 251 9.84 3.19 14.20
N ALA A 252 10.16 2.05 13.59
CA ALA A 252 10.03 0.75 14.25
C ALA A 252 11.07 -0.27 13.78
N SER A 253 11.08 -1.47 14.34
CA SER A 253 11.76 -2.62 13.69
C SER A 253 10.88 -3.25 12.61
N ALA A 254 9.56 -3.19 12.77
CA ALA A 254 8.57 -3.74 11.83
C ALA A 254 7.39 -2.77 11.67
N GLY A 255 7.10 -2.33 10.44
CA GLY A 255 6.00 -1.40 10.15
C GLY A 255 6.23 -0.01 10.74
N GLY A 256 6.97 0.85 10.03
CA GLY A 256 7.38 2.16 10.57
C GLY A 256 6.19 3.05 10.89
N GLY A 257 5.21 3.15 10.00
CA GLY A 257 3.93 3.82 10.24
C GLY A 257 2.90 2.89 10.88
N LEU A 258 2.58 1.78 10.20
CA LEU A 258 1.52 0.86 10.58
C LEU A 258 2.00 -0.59 10.56
N PHE A 259 1.71 -1.34 11.62
CA PHE A 259 1.88 -2.80 11.65
C PHE A 259 0.56 -3.51 11.94
N VAL A 260 0.25 -4.53 11.14
CA VAL A 260 -1.01 -5.28 11.21
C VAL A 260 -0.70 -6.77 11.27
N TYR A 261 -1.28 -7.49 12.24
CA TYR A 261 -1.05 -8.94 12.39
C TYR A 261 -2.18 -9.65 13.14
N ASP A 262 -2.04 -10.97 13.29
CA ASP A 262 -2.98 -11.84 14.02
C ASP A 262 -4.41 -11.78 13.44
N ASP A 263 -4.49 -11.90 12.12
CA ASP A 263 -5.73 -11.86 11.31
C ASP A 263 -6.49 -10.53 11.34
N ALA A 264 -5.84 -9.46 11.79
CA ALA A 264 -6.39 -8.12 11.68
C ALA A 264 -6.73 -7.74 10.23
N GLN A 265 -7.85 -7.04 10.07
CA GLN A 265 -8.30 -6.48 8.80
C GLN A 265 -8.30 -4.97 8.92
N VAL A 266 -7.62 -4.26 8.01
CA VAL A 266 -7.57 -2.79 8.04
C VAL A 266 -8.03 -2.17 6.74
N GLU A 267 -8.81 -1.08 6.85
CA GLU A 267 -9.07 -0.17 5.75
C GLU A 267 -8.23 1.11 5.94
N VAL A 268 -7.41 1.47 4.95
CA VAL A 268 -6.63 2.71 4.94
C VAL A 268 -7.10 3.55 3.76
N LEU A 269 -7.76 4.67 4.06
CA LEU A 269 -8.48 5.45 3.07
C LEU A 269 -8.05 6.90 3.10
N ARG A 270 -7.86 7.52 1.93
CA ARG A 270 -7.57 8.96 1.82
C ARG A 270 -6.39 9.41 2.70
N SER A 271 -5.44 8.52 2.90
CA SER A 271 -4.41 8.64 3.94
C SER A 271 -3.03 8.81 3.34
N THR A 272 -2.11 9.36 4.14
CA THR A 272 -0.70 9.55 3.76
C THR A 272 0.20 8.84 4.74
N VAL A 273 1.00 7.90 4.27
CA VAL A 273 2.05 7.21 5.04
C VAL A 273 3.40 7.61 4.49
N VAL A 274 4.13 8.45 5.22
CA VAL A 274 5.29 9.16 4.70
C VAL A 274 6.47 9.25 5.66
N ASN A 275 7.70 9.23 5.13
CA ASN A 275 8.95 9.38 5.89
C ASN A 275 9.16 8.37 7.02
N ASN A 276 8.42 7.25 7.04
CA ASN A 276 8.53 6.28 8.12
C ASN A 276 9.72 5.35 7.87
N GLN A 277 10.30 4.85 8.96
CA GLN A 277 11.48 3.98 8.93
C GLN A 277 11.22 2.67 9.64
N ALA A 278 11.59 1.54 9.03
CA ALA A 278 11.61 0.26 9.73
C ALA A 278 12.72 -0.69 9.29
N GLY A 279 12.89 -1.79 10.01
CA GLY A 279 13.64 -2.94 9.52
C GLY A 279 12.98 -3.61 8.32
N SER A 280 11.65 -3.55 8.23
CA SER A 280 10.87 -4.10 7.12
C SER A 280 9.47 -3.46 7.10
N GLY A 281 8.95 -3.20 5.91
CA GLY A 281 7.72 -2.42 5.75
C GLY A 281 7.93 -1.00 6.29
N GLY A 282 8.78 -0.21 5.63
CA GLY A 282 9.18 1.12 6.11
C GLY A 282 7.97 2.00 6.41
N GLY A 283 6.95 1.97 5.54
CA GLY A 283 5.64 2.56 5.81
C GLY A 283 4.70 1.59 6.54
N LEU A 284 4.38 0.47 5.88
CA LEU A 284 3.38 -0.48 6.36
C LEU A 284 3.92 -1.91 6.32
N ARG A 285 3.55 -2.72 7.32
CA ARG A 285 3.79 -4.16 7.32
C ARG A 285 2.51 -4.92 7.63
N LEU A 286 2.24 -5.95 6.84
CA LEU A 286 1.14 -6.91 7.04
C LEU A 286 1.76 -8.29 7.34
N GLU A 287 1.52 -8.81 8.54
CA GLU A 287 2.04 -10.11 8.95
C GLU A 287 1.02 -11.22 8.72
N GLY A 288 1.37 -12.23 7.94
CA GLY A 288 0.74 -13.55 8.03
C GLY A 288 0.94 -14.21 9.41
N PHE A 289 0.40 -15.41 9.62
CA PHE A 289 0.69 -16.20 10.81
C PHE A 289 1.31 -17.54 10.40
N GLN A 290 2.49 -17.82 10.95
CA GLN A 290 3.05 -19.17 10.94
C GLN A 290 2.70 -19.78 12.29
N ASP A 291 1.91 -20.87 12.30
CA ASP A 291 1.74 -21.66 13.51
C ASP A 291 2.90 -22.67 13.58
N PRO A 292 3.87 -22.53 14.50
CA PRO A 292 4.94 -23.51 14.64
C PRO A 292 4.49 -24.74 15.46
N SER A 293 3.27 -24.73 16.01
CA SER A 293 2.73 -25.70 16.96
C SER A 293 1.61 -26.59 16.40
N ILE A 294 1.13 -26.33 15.17
CA ILE A 294 0.23 -27.25 14.49
C ILE A 294 1.08 -28.34 13.85
N ASP A 295 1.06 -29.49 14.52
CA ASP A 295 1.36 -30.85 14.06
C ASP A 295 2.08 -30.94 12.68
N PRO A 296 3.36 -31.36 12.64
CA PRO A 296 4.09 -31.53 11.38
C PRO A 296 3.42 -32.52 10.40
N ASP A 297 2.41 -33.28 10.85
CA ASP A 297 1.60 -34.20 10.03
C ASP A 297 0.20 -33.65 9.67
N ASN A 298 -0.20 -32.47 10.16
CA ASN A 298 -1.50 -31.86 9.88
C ASN A 298 -1.36 -30.61 9.01
N VAL A 299 -1.42 -30.83 7.71
CA VAL A 299 -1.31 -29.79 6.70
C VAL A 299 -2.44 -28.77 6.86
N VAL A 300 -2.13 -27.58 7.39
CA VAL A 300 -3.08 -26.46 7.35
C VAL A 300 -2.99 -25.88 5.93
N PRO A 301 -4.06 -25.93 5.11
CA PRO A 301 -4.04 -25.31 3.80
C PRO A 301 -3.69 -23.82 3.94
N ALA A 302 -2.89 -23.30 3.01
CA ALA A 302 -2.61 -21.87 2.97
C ALA A 302 -3.92 -21.08 2.93
N THR A 303 -4.23 -20.34 4.00
CA THR A 303 -5.48 -19.60 4.18
C THR A 303 -5.20 -18.10 4.31
N PRO A 304 -6.12 -17.23 3.87
CA PRO A 304 -5.99 -15.79 4.13
C PRO A 304 -5.96 -15.52 5.64
N GLY A 305 -5.04 -14.66 6.09
CA GLY A 305 -5.02 -14.13 7.45
C GLY A 305 -5.21 -12.61 7.44
N THR A 306 -4.19 -11.90 7.92
CA THR A 306 -4.14 -10.44 7.94
C THR A 306 -4.40 -9.82 6.56
N SER A 307 -5.09 -8.69 6.55
CA SER A 307 -5.55 -8.05 5.32
C SER A 307 -5.50 -6.53 5.42
N ALA A 308 -5.20 -5.89 4.29
CA ALA A 308 -5.39 -4.45 4.13
C ALA A 308 -6.07 -4.11 2.80
N VAL A 309 -7.01 -3.16 2.88
CA VAL A 309 -7.57 -2.46 1.72
C VAL A 309 -7.12 -1.01 1.77
N ILE A 310 -6.37 -0.57 0.74
CA ILE A 310 -5.82 0.78 0.63
C ILE A 310 -6.46 1.51 -0.55
N VAL A 311 -7.09 2.67 -0.30
CA VAL A 311 -7.84 3.41 -1.32
C VAL A 311 -7.52 4.91 -1.24
N ASP A 312 -7.40 5.56 -2.40
CA ASP A 312 -7.18 7.01 -2.52
C ASP A 312 -6.01 7.52 -1.64
N SER A 313 -4.96 6.71 -1.48
CA SER A 313 -3.92 6.93 -0.48
C SER A 313 -2.53 7.06 -1.10
N THR A 314 -1.61 7.67 -0.36
CA THR A 314 -0.21 7.85 -0.76
C THR A 314 0.73 7.21 0.24
N ILE A 315 1.63 6.35 -0.24
CA ILE A 315 2.71 5.72 0.54
C ILE A 315 4.03 6.23 -0.05
N ALA A 316 4.68 7.16 0.65
CA ALA A 316 5.79 7.93 0.06
C ALA A 316 7.02 8.07 0.95
N SER A 317 8.22 8.07 0.36
CA SER A 317 9.45 8.43 1.08
C SER A 317 9.73 7.62 2.34
N ASN A 318 9.17 6.41 2.43
CA ASN A 318 9.44 5.51 3.54
C ASN A 318 10.70 4.69 3.27
N PHE A 319 11.37 4.27 4.33
CA PHE A 319 12.63 3.56 4.24
C PHE A 319 12.64 2.27 5.06
N ALA A 320 13.06 1.16 4.43
CA ALA A 320 13.32 -0.09 5.12
C ALA A 320 14.82 -0.42 5.10
N THR A 321 15.40 -0.74 6.26
CA THR A 321 16.78 -1.31 6.30
C THR A 321 16.82 -2.76 5.84
N GLY A 322 15.66 -3.37 5.59
CA GLY A 322 15.49 -4.71 5.06
C GLY A 322 14.72 -4.67 3.76
N VAL A 323 13.49 -5.19 3.77
CA VAL A 323 12.59 -5.32 2.61
C VAL A 323 11.34 -4.44 2.71
N GLY A 324 10.75 -4.09 1.57
CA GLY A 324 9.47 -3.38 1.50
C GLY A 324 9.59 -1.95 2.00
N GLY A 325 10.26 -1.07 1.26
CA GLY A 325 10.51 0.32 1.65
C GLY A 325 9.21 1.05 1.97
N GLY A 326 8.21 0.94 1.10
CA GLY A 326 6.85 1.42 1.35
C GLY A 326 6.01 0.40 2.11
N VAL A 327 5.82 -0.79 1.52
CA VAL A 327 4.94 -1.83 2.04
C VAL A 327 5.62 -3.18 2.05
N TYR A 328 5.41 -3.94 3.12
CA TYR A 328 5.74 -5.35 3.17
C TYR A 328 4.51 -6.22 3.43
N VAL A 329 4.19 -7.11 2.49
CA VAL A 329 3.12 -8.10 2.59
C VAL A 329 3.75 -9.46 2.83
N PHE A 330 3.72 -9.94 4.08
CA PHE A 330 4.37 -11.19 4.45
C PHE A 330 3.50 -12.41 4.11
N GLY A 331 4.13 -13.43 3.53
CA GLY A 331 3.59 -14.79 3.46
C GLY A 331 4.58 -15.78 4.08
N PRO A 332 4.12 -16.81 4.81
CA PRO A 332 5.02 -17.80 5.39
C PRO A 332 5.64 -18.71 4.30
N PHE A 333 6.88 -19.17 4.56
CA PHE A 333 7.68 -20.10 3.72
C PHE A 333 7.13 -21.52 3.60
N LEU A 334 6.11 -21.85 4.40
CA LEU A 334 5.44 -23.15 4.45
C LEU A 334 3.92 -22.93 4.53
N GLU A 335 3.19 -23.98 4.86
CA GLU A 335 1.81 -23.93 5.29
C GLU A 335 1.58 -22.91 6.43
N GLY A 336 0.48 -22.17 6.37
CA GLY A 336 0.20 -21.07 7.29
C GLY A 336 -0.74 -20.01 6.69
N ARG A 337 -1.03 -18.96 7.46
CA ARG A 337 -1.88 -17.86 7.01
C ARG A 337 -1.04 -16.80 6.31
N TYR A 338 -1.37 -16.45 5.07
CA TYR A 338 -0.68 -15.40 4.31
C TYR A 338 -1.39 -14.05 4.44
N ALA A 339 -0.62 -12.95 4.37
CA ALA A 339 -1.20 -11.62 4.31
C ALA A 339 -1.76 -11.30 2.91
N THR A 340 -2.79 -10.45 2.89
CA THR A 340 -3.45 -9.99 1.67
C THR A 340 -3.45 -8.47 1.57
N LEU A 341 -3.16 -7.93 0.39
CA LEU A 341 -3.24 -6.50 0.11
C LEU A 341 -4.09 -6.25 -1.14
N GLU A 342 -5.15 -5.46 -0.99
CA GLU A 342 -5.83 -4.80 -2.10
C GLU A 342 -5.52 -3.31 -2.06
N MET A 343 -5.00 -2.75 -3.16
CA MET A 343 -4.75 -1.31 -3.26
C MET A 343 -5.35 -0.79 -4.56
N ARG A 344 -6.08 0.33 -4.47
CA ARG A 344 -6.68 0.97 -5.64
C ARG A 344 -6.64 2.49 -5.59
N ASP A 345 -6.59 3.11 -6.77
CA ASP A 345 -6.64 4.57 -6.92
C ASP A 345 -5.59 5.30 -6.06
N SER A 346 -4.40 4.69 -5.94
CA SER A 346 -3.42 5.07 -4.93
C SER A 346 -2.00 5.12 -5.50
N GLU A 347 -1.06 5.65 -4.72
CA GLU A 347 0.32 5.86 -5.14
C GLU A 347 1.33 5.29 -4.13
N VAL A 348 2.36 4.61 -4.64
CA VAL A 348 3.55 4.17 -3.89
C VAL A 348 4.77 4.82 -4.52
N ARG A 349 5.35 5.84 -3.87
CA ARG A 349 6.41 6.64 -4.50
C ARG A 349 7.64 6.98 -3.67
N GLY A 350 8.81 7.00 -4.29
CA GLY A 350 10.03 7.49 -3.65
C GLY A 350 10.42 6.73 -2.38
N ASN A 351 9.92 5.51 -2.19
CA ASN A 351 10.27 4.66 -1.06
C ASN A 351 11.57 3.92 -1.35
N SER A 352 12.31 3.53 -0.31
CA SER A 352 13.57 2.81 -0.49
C SER A 352 13.72 1.65 0.47
N ALA A 353 14.29 0.55 -0.02
CA ALA A 353 14.70 -0.60 0.77
C ALA A 353 16.21 -0.83 0.60
N ALA A 354 16.87 -1.26 1.68
CA ALA A 354 18.26 -1.66 1.60
C ALA A 354 18.43 -2.94 0.76
N PHE A 355 17.43 -3.83 0.81
CA PHE A 355 17.33 -5.05 -0.01
C PHE A 355 16.13 -4.93 -0.96
N ASP A 356 15.19 -5.87 -0.89
CA ASP A 356 14.11 -6.02 -1.86
C ASP A 356 12.94 -5.06 -1.72
N GLY A 357 12.28 -4.77 -2.85
CA GLY A 357 10.96 -4.15 -2.86
C GLY A 357 11.03 -2.71 -2.37
N GLY A 358 11.73 -1.84 -3.10
CA GLY A 358 11.86 -0.42 -2.74
C GLY A 358 10.47 0.20 -2.49
N GLY A 359 9.52 -0.07 -3.38
CA GLY A 359 8.12 0.28 -3.19
C GLY A 359 7.39 -0.75 -2.34
N ILE A 360 7.22 -1.95 -2.88
CA ILE A 360 6.48 -3.05 -2.24
C ILE A 360 7.28 -4.35 -2.33
N ALA A 361 7.41 -5.04 -1.20
CA ALA A 361 7.77 -6.45 -1.17
C ALA A 361 6.51 -7.27 -0.89
N ASN A 362 6.13 -8.17 -1.80
CA ASN A 362 4.97 -9.03 -1.65
C ASN A 362 5.35 -10.52 -1.68
N PHE A 363 5.24 -11.15 -0.52
CA PHE A 363 5.42 -12.59 -0.35
C PHE A 363 4.09 -13.29 0.00
N GLY A 364 2.99 -12.54 0.07
CA GLY A 364 1.63 -13.05 0.25
C GLY A 364 0.81 -12.90 -1.04
N ARG A 365 -0.41 -12.37 -0.92
CA ARG A 365 -1.28 -12.07 -2.06
C ARG A 365 -1.51 -10.59 -2.22
N MET A 366 -1.42 -10.09 -3.44
CA MET A 366 -1.59 -8.67 -3.74
C MET A 366 -2.45 -8.44 -4.98
N THR A 367 -3.27 -7.40 -4.95
CA THR A 367 -3.99 -6.88 -6.11
C THR A 367 -3.85 -5.36 -6.15
N LEU A 368 -3.30 -4.83 -7.25
CA LEU A 368 -3.17 -3.40 -7.51
C LEU A 368 -4.09 -3.01 -8.67
N ARG A 369 -4.95 -2.00 -8.48
CA ARG A 369 -5.89 -1.49 -9.49
C ARG A 369 -5.78 0.02 -9.63
N ARG A 370 -5.39 0.53 -10.80
CA ARG A 370 -5.18 1.99 -10.99
C ARG A 370 -4.20 2.54 -9.95
N VAL A 371 -3.10 1.83 -9.74
CA VAL A 371 -2.04 2.21 -8.81
C VAL A 371 -0.83 2.76 -9.60
N ARG A 372 -0.17 3.77 -9.03
CA ARG A 372 1.09 4.31 -9.55
C ARG A 372 2.23 3.93 -8.61
N VAL A 373 3.23 3.20 -9.12
CA VAL A 373 4.45 2.79 -8.39
C VAL A 373 5.63 3.55 -9.00
N LEU A 374 6.06 4.61 -8.32
CA LEU A 374 6.92 5.64 -8.90
C LEU A 374 8.24 5.81 -8.14
N ASP A 375 9.37 5.85 -8.84
CA ASP A 375 10.65 6.34 -8.29
C ASP A 375 11.12 5.63 -7.01
N ASN A 376 10.75 4.36 -6.82
CA ASN A 376 11.16 3.59 -5.65
C ASN A 376 12.53 2.91 -5.90
N VAL A 377 13.29 2.70 -4.83
CA VAL A 377 14.70 2.25 -4.93
C VAL A 377 14.99 1.04 -4.04
N ALA A 378 15.42 -0.06 -4.66
CA ALA A 378 16.07 -1.20 -3.99
C ALA A 378 17.59 -1.07 -4.11
N ALA A 379 18.30 -0.91 -2.99
CA ALA A 379 19.71 -0.51 -2.97
C ALA A 379 20.71 -1.68 -3.07
N GLY A 380 20.29 -2.94 -2.92
CA GLY A 380 21.11 -4.11 -3.23
C GLY A 380 20.64 -5.41 -2.58
N SER A 381 20.88 -6.53 -3.24
CA SER A 381 20.50 -7.87 -2.76
C SER A 381 21.09 -8.26 -1.39
N ASP A 382 20.32 -9.00 -0.59
CA ASP A 382 20.69 -9.55 0.73
C ASP A 382 21.78 -10.65 0.69
N GLY A 383 22.38 -10.89 -0.49
CA GLY A 383 23.37 -11.94 -0.71
C GLY A 383 22.77 -13.36 -0.68
N SER A 384 21.46 -13.52 -0.52
CA SER A 384 20.79 -14.81 -0.68
C SER A 384 20.58 -15.09 -2.17
N SER A 385 21.03 -16.24 -2.63
CA SER A 385 21.11 -16.61 -4.04
C SER A 385 19.77 -17.05 -4.65
N SER A 386 18.65 -16.48 -4.23
CA SER A 386 17.30 -16.94 -4.61
C SER A 386 16.29 -15.81 -4.91
N ALA A 387 16.78 -14.65 -5.37
CA ALA A 387 16.09 -13.38 -5.68
C ALA A 387 15.95 -12.44 -4.46
N GLY A 388 15.97 -11.10 -4.62
CA GLY A 388 15.81 -10.32 -5.84
C GLY A 388 16.33 -8.88 -5.70
N ASP A 389 15.69 -7.93 -6.42
CA ASP A 389 15.72 -6.49 -6.12
C ASP A 389 14.63 -5.74 -6.91
N GLY A 390 13.35 -6.08 -6.74
CA GLY A 390 12.25 -5.35 -7.41
C GLY A 390 12.12 -3.88 -6.96
N GLY A 391 12.81 -2.94 -7.59
CA GLY A 391 12.88 -1.53 -7.17
C GLY A 391 11.49 -0.92 -6.92
N GLY A 392 10.55 -1.20 -7.82
CA GLY A 392 9.13 -0.99 -7.61
C GLY A 392 8.51 -2.13 -6.78
N LEU A 393 8.46 -3.34 -7.34
CA LEU A 393 7.79 -4.51 -6.79
C LEU A 393 8.73 -5.73 -6.73
N SER A 394 8.98 -6.25 -5.53
CA SER A 394 9.62 -7.57 -5.35
C SER A 394 8.59 -8.62 -4.99
N LEU A 395 8.50 -9.69 -5.78
CA LEU A 395 7.49 -10.74 -5.67
C LEU A 395 8.16 -12.10 -5.46
N ALA A 396 7.86 -12.77 -4.36
CA ALA A 396 8.37 -14.13 -4.12
C ALA A 396 7.21 -15.08 -3.82
N ALA A 397 7.17 -16.24 -4.48
CA ALA A 397 6.28 -17.32 -4.09
C ALA A 397 6.88 -18.10 -2.93
N LEU A 398 6.36 -17.87 -1.74
CA LEU A 398 6.74 -18.64 -0.55
C LEU A 398 5.79 -19.83 -0.31
N ASN A 399 4.64 -19.87 -1.00
CA ASN A 399 3.72 -21.00 -1.03
C ASN A 399 2.81 -20.97 -2.29
N ALA A 400 2.04 -22.03 -2.53
CA ALA A 400 1.17 -22.18 -3.70
C ALA A 400 -0.01 -21.17 -3.78
N ALA A 401 -0.31 -20.44 -2.70
CA ALA A 401 -1.39 -19.45 -2.65
C ALA A 401 -0.90 -18.01 -2.91
N SER A 402 0.42 -17.79 -2.99
CA SER A 402 1.01 -16.49 -3.29
C SER A 402 0.64 -16.09 -4.72
N ALA A 403 0.16 -14.86 -4.92
CA ALA A 403 -0.21 -14.36 -6.25
C ALA A 403 -0.28 -12.84 -6.28
N THR A 404 0.06 -12.26 -7.43
CA THR A 404 -0.03 -10.83 -7.69
C THR A 404 -0.84 -10.56 -8.95
N VAL A 405 -1.81 -9.65 -8.84
CA VAL A 405 -2.62 -9.17 -9.96
C VAL A 405 -2.41 -7.67 -10.10
N LEU A 406 -2.00 -7.23 -11.28
CA LEU A 406 -1.82 -5.82 -11.62
C LEU A 406 -2.80 -5.44 -12.72
N GLU A 407 -3.68 -4.49 -12.44
CA GLU A 407 -4.68 -3.98 -13.38
C GLU A 407 -4.52 -2.45 -13.52
N GLN A 408 -4.43 -1.95 -14.74
CA GLN A 408 -4.37 -0.51 -15.04
C GLN A 408 -3.27 0.22 -14.23
N THR A 409 -2.12 -0.43 -14.06
CA THR A 409 -1.07 -0.01 -13.12
C THR A 409 0.13 0.56 -13.88
N LEU A 410 0.63 1.70 -13.40
CA LEU A 410 1.84 2.36 -13.93
C LEU A 410 3.02 2.11 -12.99
N ILE A 411 4.11 1.56 -13.51
CA ILE A 411 5.36 1.32 -12.80
C ILE A 411 6.46 2.13 -13.49
N ARG A 412 6.85 3.27 -12.90
CA ARG A 412 7.73 4.24 -13.55
C ARG A 412 8.93 4.65 -12.70
N GLY A 413 10.08 4.80 -13.34
CA GLY A 413 11.25 5.44 -12.72
C GLY A 413 11.85 4.67 -11.53
N ASN A 414 11.42 3.43 -11.31
CA ASN A 414 11.91 2.63 -10.20
C ASN A 414 13.30 2.07 -10.52
N SER A 415 14.15 1.96 -9.50
CA SER A 415 15.54 1.54 -9.66
C SER A 415 15.87 0.38 -8.73
N ALA A 416 16.57 -0.60 -9.30
CA ALA A 416 17.14 -1.75 -8.62
C ALA A 416 18.65 -1.77 -8.83
N ARG A 417 19.41 -2.31 -7.87
CA ARG A 417 20.83 -2.57 -8.08
C ARG A 417 21.04 -3.71 -9.07
N ASP A 418 20.36 -4.84 -8.85
CA ASP A 418 20.62 -6.08 -9.56
C ASP A 418 19.55 -6.41 -10.60
N THR A 419 18.32 -6.71 -10.19
CA THR A 419 17.31 -7.22 -11.12
C THR A 419 15.95 -6.58 -10.93
N GLY A 420 15.20 -6.34 -12.01
CA GLY A 420 13.80 -5.95 -11.88
C GLY A 420 13.59 -4.52 -11.37
N GLY A 421 14.10 -3.52 -12.09
CA GLY A 421 13.93 -2.11 -11.71
C GLY A 421 12.48 -1.77 -11.40
N GLY A 422 11.57 -2.19 -12.28
CA GLY A 422 10.13 -2.16 -12.06
C GLY A 422 9.63 -3.34 -11.23
N ILE A 423 9.77 -4.56 -11.75
CA ILE A 423 9.31 -5.80 -11.11
C ILE A 423 10.42 -6.84 -11.07
N ASP A 424 10.64 -7.46 -9.93
CA ASP A 424 11.35 -8.74 -9.81
C ASP A 424 10.37 -9.81 -9.31
N SER A 425 10.30 -10.96 -10.00
CA SER A 425 9.39 -12.06 -9.65
C SER A 425 10.11 -13.39 -9.60
N PHE A 426 10.07 -14.06 -8.45
CA PHE A 426 10.66 -15.36 -8.22
C PHE A 426 9.62 -16.46 -8.01
N GLY A 427 9.29 -17.18 -9.08
CA GLY A 427 8.30 -18.26 -9.04
C GLY A 427 6.89 -17.80 -8.64
N HIS A 428 6.64 -16.50 -8.61
CA HIS A 428 5.39 -15.91 -8.12
C HIS A 428 4.36 -15.78 -9.26
N PRO A 429 3.16 -16.35 -9.13
CA PRO A 429 2.07 -16.15 -10.08
C PRO A 429 1.78 -14.66 -10.27
N LEU A 430 1.93 -14.20 -11.51
CA LEU A 430 1.80 -12.79 -11.87
C LEU A 430 0.81 -12.66 -13.04
N THR A 431 -0.24 -11.86 -12.81
CA THR A 431 -1.19 -11.47 -13.84
C THR A 431 -1.03 -9.98 -14.12
N LEU A 432 -0.92 -9.65 -15.41
CA LEU A 432 -0.87 -8.27 -15.90
C LEU A 432 -2.11 -8.02 -16.75
N GLN A 433 -2.71 -6.84 -16.57
CA GLN A 433 -3.79 -6.33 -17.40
C GLN A 433 -3.66 -4.81 -17.50
N ASP A 434 -3.39 -4.31 -18.71
CA ASP A 434 -3.20 -2.88 -19.00
C ASP A 434 -2.12 -2.24 -18.11
N VAL A 435 -0.95 -2.90 -18.03
CA VAL A 435 0.17 -2.48 -17.18
C VAL A 435 1.26 -1.81 -18.01
N ILE A 436 1.77 -0.67 -17.53
CA ILE A 436 2.84 0.07 -18.20
C ILE A 436 4.07 0.14 -17.28
N LEU A 437 5.19 -0.39 -17.75
CA LEU A 437 6.50 -0.34 -17.11
C LEU A 437 7.42 0.57 -17.92
N VAL A 438 7.73 1.75 -17.38
CA VAL A 438 8.43 2.79 -18.12
C VAL A 438 9.60 3.40 -17.36
N GLU A 439 10.73 3.60 -18.04
CA GLU A 439 11.91 4.29 -17.48
C GLU A 439 12.47 3.66 -16.18
N ASN A 440 12.24 2.37 -15.97
CA ASN A 440 12.82 1.66 -14.83
C ASN A 440 14.28 1.28 -15.13
N VAL A 441 15.09 1.16 -14.08
CA VAL A 441 16.55 0.94 -14.18
C VAL A 441 16.98 -0.25 -13.33
N ALA A 442 17.81 -1.13 -13.90
CA ALA A 442 18.45 -2.23 -13.16
C ALA A 442 19.74 -2.68 -13.85
N ARG A 443 20.45 -3.66 -13.26
CA ARG A 443 21.53 -4.36 -13.97
C ARG A 443 20.97 -5.32 -15.02
N SER A 444 19.93 -6.09 -14.70
CA SER A 444 19.19 -6.92 -15.67
C SER A 444 17.68 -6.83 -15.48
N GLY A 445 16.89 -6.96 -16.55
CA GLY A 445 15.43 -6.97 -16.47
C GLY A 445 14.88 -5.65 -15.95
N ALA A 446 15.31 -4.52 -16.51
CA ALA A 446 15.04 -3.22 -15.90
C ALA A 446 13.54 -2.89 -15.80
N GLY A 447 12.75 -3.23 -16.82
CA GLY A 447 11.30 -3.23 -16.70
C GLY A 447 10.82 -4.35 -15.77
N ALA A 448 11.10 -5.60 -16.15
CA ALA A 448 10.87 -6.75 -15.29
C ALA A 448 11.95 -7.84 -15.39
N HIS A 449 12.17 -8.52 -14.29
CA HIS A 449 12.92 -9.77 -14.21
C HIS A 449 12.01 -10.87 -13.66
N ILE A 450 11.90 -11.99 -14.38
CA ILE A 450 10.94 -13.05 -14.05
C ILE A 450 11.62 -14.42 -14.08
N TYR A 451 11.51 -15.14 -12.97
CA TYR A 451 11.81 -16.57 -12.89
C TYR A 451 10.55 -17.39 -13.07
N ALA A 452 10.32 -17.87 -14.29
CA ALA A 452 9.17 -18.68 -14.64
C ALA A 452 9.42 -20.16 -14.30
N ARG A 453 9.07 -20.55 -13.06
CA ARG A 453 9.11 -21.94 -12.56
C ARG A 453 7.87 -22.75 -12.91
N GLU A 454 6.75 -22.07 -13.09
CA GLU A 454 5.46 -22.64 -13.49
C GLU A 454 4.99 -22.00 -14.80
N PRO A 455 4.07 -22.63 -15.56
CA PRO A 455 3.55 -22.06 -16.78
C PRO A 455 2.97 -20.67 -16.55
N MET A 456 3.37 -19.70 -17.39
CA MET A 456 3.00 -18.30 -17.21
C MET A 456 2.51 -17.68 -18.51
N ASN A 457 1.35 -17.03 -18.44
CA ASN A 457 0.79 -16.24 -19.53
C ASN A 457 0.76 -14.78 -19.07
N LEU A 458 1.65 -13.98 -19.65
CA LEU A 458 1.64 -12.54 -19.42
C LEU A 458 0.96 -11.89 -20.62
N ALA A 459 0.07 -10.94 -20.36
CA ALA A 459 -0.67 -10.28 -21.42
C ALA A 459 -0.88 -8.78 -21.15
N GLN A 460 -1.17 -8.03 -22.20
CA GLN A 460 -1.67 -6.65 -22.11
C GLN A 460 -0.76 -5.73 -21.28
N ALA A 461 0.53 -5.68 -21.65
CA ALA A 461 1.51 -4.87 -20.96
C ALA A 461 2.44 -4.14 -21.92
N ALA A 462 2.98 -3.01 -21.48
CA ALA A 462 3.97 -2.22 -22.21
C ALA A 462 5.25 -2.03 -21.40
N PHE A 463 6.39 -2.27 -22.02
CA PHE A 463 7.73 -2.06 -21.48
C PHE A 463 8.43 -1.00 -22.32
N VAL A 464 8.56 0.21 -21.80
CA VAL A 464 8.97 1.38 -22.58
C VAL A 464 10.18 2.06 -21.94
N ARG A 465 11.26 2.28 -22.70
CA ARG A 465 12.45 3.04 -22.27
C ARG A 465 13.07 2.56 -20.95
N ASN A 466 12.92 1.28 -20.62
CA ASN A 466 13.58 0.70 -19.47
C ASN A 466 15.06 0.46 -19.79
N ARG A 467 15.94 0.66 -18.81
CA ARG A 467 17.39 0.65 -19.01
C ARG A 467 18.08 -0.37 -18.11
N ALA A 468 18.53 -1.46 -18.71
CA ALA A 468 19.44 -2.43 -18.12
C ALA A 468 20.90 -2.10 -18.46
N THR A 469 21.83 -2.34 -17.54
CA THR A 469 23.28 -2.24 -17.86
C THR A 469 23.83 -3.50 -18.51
N GLU A 470 23.24 -4.67 -18.22
CA GLU A 470 23.62 -5.96 -18.77
C GLU A 470 22.53 -6.48 -19.72
N ASN A 471 21.49 -7.14 -19.22
CA ASN A 471 20.56 -7.92 -20.07
C ASN A 471 19.10 -7.50 -19.91
N GLY A 472 18.30 -7.60 -20.98
CA GLY A 472 16.84 -7.45 -20.91
C GLY A 472 16.42 -6.08 -20.41
N GLY A 473 16.53 -5.05 -21.24
CA GLY A 473 16.07 -3.70 -20.88
C GLY A 473 14.59 -3.72 -20.51
N GLY A 474 13.75 -4.28 -21.36
CA GLY A 474 12.33 -4.51 -21.09
C GLY A 474 12.11 -5.66 -20.10
N LEU A 475 12.40 -6.89 -20.55
CA LEU A 475 12.17 -8.12 -19.81
C LEU A 475 13.41 -9.02 -19.83
N ASN A 476 13.83 -9.48 -18.66
CA ASN A 476 14.74 -10.61 -18.52
C ASN A 476 13.97 -11.82 -17.97
N LEU A 477 13.96 -12.92 -18.71
CA LEU A 477 13.22 -14.13 -18.37
C LEU A 477 14.20 -15.28 -18.09
N VAL A 478 14.09 -15.86 -16.90
CA VAL A 478 14.76 -17.10 -16.52
C VAL A 478 13.74 -18.23 -16.59
N GLN A 479 13.88 -19.10 -17.59
CA GLN A 479 12.81 -20.02 -17.96
C GLN A 479 13.06 -21.47 -17.49
N GLN A 480 12.16 -21.98 -16.65
CA GLN A 480 12.06 -23.40 -16.25
C GLN A 480 10.70 -24.04 -16.62
N ALA A 481 9.74 -23.24 -17.11
CA ALA A 481 8.43 -23.68 -17.58
C ALA A 481 7.99 -22.93 -18.87
N PRO A 482 6.94 -23.40 -19.58
CA PRO A 482 6.42 -22.70 -20.77
C PRO A 482 5.94 -21.27 -20.44
N VAL A 483 6.28 -20.31 -21.30
CA VAL A 483 5.84 -18.91 -21.14
C VAL A 483 5.22 -18.42 -22.45
N GLN A 484 4.09 -17.74 -22.33
CA GLN A 484 3.47 -16.99 -23.43
C GLN A 484 3.43 -15.51 -23.08
N LEU A 485 3.85 -14.67 -24.03
CA LEU A 485 3.68 -13.23 -24.00
C LEU A 485 2.68 -12.85 -25.09
N ALA A 486 1.57 -12.24 -24.68
CA ALA A 486 0.49 -11.88 -25.60
C ALA A 486 0.15 -10.38 -25.52
N PHE A 487 -0.17 -9.75 -26.64
CA PHE A 487 -0.70 -8.38 -26.66
C PHE A 487 0.25 -7.38 -25.96
N MET A 488 1.55 -7.44 -26.25
CA MET A 488 2.59 -6.68 -25.53
C MET A 488 3.39 -5.72 -26.39
N THR A 489 3.74 -4.55 -25.83
CA THR A 489 4.65 -3.59 -26.47
C THR A 489 5.98 -3.55 -25.73
N PHE A 490 7.07 -3.64 -26.47
CA PHE A 490 8.42 -3.33 -26.04
C PHE A 490 8.95 -2.24 -26.94
N ALA A 491 9.26 -1.08 -26.36
CA ALA A 491 9.62 0.11 -27.11
C ALA A 491 10.82 0.83 -26.50
N ASP A 492 11.84 1.06 -27.33
CA ASP A 492 13.01 1.88 -27.00
C ASP A 492 13.73 1.46 -25.70
N ASN A 493 13.67 0.18 -25.34
CA ASN A 493 14.38 -0.33 -24.18
C ASN A 493 15.89 -0.40 -24.45
N GLN A 494 16.69 -0.35 -23.40
CA GLN A 494 18.14 -0.33 -23.48
C GLN A 494 18.75 -1.43 -22.63
N ALA A 495 19.75 -2.10 -23.17
CA ALA A 495 20.56 -3.11 -22.50
C ALA A 495 22.01 -2.98 -22.97
N GLY A 496 22.93 -3.67 -22.29
CA GLY A 496 24.32 -3.81 -22.72
C GLY A 496 24.43 -4.42 -24.13
N SER A 497 25.63 -4.33 -24.72
CA SER A 497 25.86 -4.78 -26.11
C SER A 497 25.52 -6.27 -26.29
N GLY A 498 24.58 -6.57 -27.20
CA GLY A 498 24.23 -7.93 -27.60
C GLY A 498 23.31 -8.69 -26.65
N ALA A 499 22.68 -8.01 -25.69
CA ALA A 499 22.03 -8.64 -24.54
C ALA A 499 20.49 -8.59 -24.53
N GLY A 500 19.84 -8.55 -25.70
CA GLY A 500 18.37 -8.55 -25.82
C GLY A 500 17.75 -7.33 -25.16
N ARG A 501 17.64 -6.23 -25.90
CA ARG A 501 17.17 -4.95 -25.35
C ARG A 501 15.73 -4.99 -24.87
N ASP A 502 14.88 -5.66 -25.63
CA ASP A 502 13.48 -5.79 -25.29
C ASP A 502 13.28 -7.03 -24.44
N ILE A 503 13.71 -8.18 -24.97
CA ILE A 503 13.56 -9.47 -24.27
C ILE A 503 14.88 -10.24 -24.31
N PHE A 504 15.35 -10.60 -23.13
CA PHE A 504 16.47 -11.53 -22.94
C PHE A 504 15.99 -12.78 -22.22
N MET A 505 16.45 -13.95 -22.67
CA MET A 505 16.17 -15.23 -22.04
C MET A 505 17.45 -15.95 -21.63
N SER A 506 17.44 -16.46 -20.40
CA SER A 506 18.52 -17.27 -19.84
C SER A 506 18.01 -18.55 -19.19
N SER A 507 18.94 -19.47 -18.92
CA SER A 507 18.70 -20.68 -18.14
C SER A 507 19.68 -20.76 -16.97
N GLU A 508 19.19 -21.26 -15.82
CA GLU A 508 20.06 -21.66 -14.71
C GLU A 508 20.52 -23.12 -14.83
N LEU A 509 19.79 -23.95 -15.58
CA LEU A 509 20.08 -25.36 -15.71
C LEU A 509 21.02 -25.60 -16.88
N SER A 510 22.31 -25.75 -16.60
CA SER A 510 23.34 -26.12 -17.58
C SER A 510 23.23 -27.57 -18.09
N ASN A 511 22.19 -28.33 -17.69
CA ASN A 511 22.10 -29.79 -17.91
C ASN A 511 20.68 -30.34 -18.22
N SER A 512 19.66 -29.50 -18.49
CA SER A 512 18.34 -30.02 -18.87
C SER A 512 18.26 -30.24 -20.39
N SER A 513 17.96 -31.45 -20.85
CA SER A 513 17.65 -31.75 -22.26
C SER A 513 16.30 -31.18 -22.74
N GLN A 514 15.61 -30.40 -21.90
CA GLN A 514 14.33 -29.78 -22.23
C GLN A 514 14.56 -28.41 -22.86
N THR A 515 14.22 -28.29 -24.14
CA THR A 515 14.13 -27.01 -24.84
C THR A 515 12.76 -26.40 -24.53
N PHE A 516 12.76 -25.15 -24.11
CA PHE A 516 11.53 -24.39 -23.93
C PHE A 516 11.51 -23.24 -24.93
N GLU A 517 10.38 -23.07 -25.61
CA GLU A 517 10.12 -21.91 -26.46
C GLU A 517 9.22 -20.92 -25.71
N VAL A 518 9.44 -19.62 -25.93
CA VAL A 518 8.52 -18.57 -25.52
C VAL A 518 7.67 -18.15 -26.71
N ALA A 519 6.36 -18.30 -26.55
CA ALA A 519 5.40 -17.91 -27.58
C ALA A 519 5.15 -16.40 -27.51
N LEU A 520 5.41 -15.69 -28.60
CA LEU A 520 5.10 -14.27 -28.77
C LEU A 520 3.91 -14.15 -29.71
N LEU A 521 2.80 -13.60 -29.19
CA LEU A 521 1.53 -13.45 -29.90
C LEU A 521 1.06 -12.00 -29.85
N HIS A 522 0.92 -11.32 -31.00
CA HIS A 522 0.56 -9.89 -31.01
C HIS A 522 1.53 -9.05 -30.17
N VAL A 523 2.83 -9.32 -30.33
CA VAL A 523 3.90 -8.61 -29.63
C VAL A 523 4.57 -7.64 -30.57
N THR A 524 4.73 -6.39 -30.14
CA THR A 524 5.50 -5.36 -30.84
C THR A 524 6.80 -5.10 -30.09
N ALA A 525 7.95 -5.43 -30.67
CA ALA A 525 9.29 -5.12 -30.14
C ALA A 525 10.04 -4.21 -31.12
N VAL A 526 10.06 -2.91 -30.85
CA VAL A 526 10.56 -1.88 -31.78
C VAL A 526 11.50 -0.91 -31.06
N ASN A 527 12.69 -0.74 -31.63
CA ASN A 527 13.68 0.25 -31.17
C ASN A 527 13.83 1.38 -32.20
N SER A 528 13.20 2.51 -31.93
CA SER A 528 13.12 3.67 -32.83
C SER A 528 14.24 4.70 -32.62
N ALA A 529 14.87 4.70 -31.44
CA ALA A 529 15.86 5.70 -31.02
C ALA A 529 17.29 5.54 -31.58
N GLY A 530 17.48 4.88 -32.73
CA GLY A 530 18.79 4.76 -33.40
C GLY A 530 19.86 3.94 -32.63
N HIS A 531 19.48 3.29 -31.55
CA HIS A 531 20.35 2.39 -30.83
C HIS A 531 20.46 1.06 -31.62
N LEU A 532 21.66 0.65 -32.02
CA LEU A 532 21.91 -0.64 -32.71
C LEU A 532 22.01 -1.78 -31.68
N GLY A 533 21.30 -2.90 -31.87
CA GLY A 533 21.32 -4.05 -30.95
C GLY A 533 20.29 -5.14 -31.28
N THR A 534 20.25 -6.20 -30.46
CA THR A 534 19.30 -7.31 -30.60
C THR A 534 18.01 -7.01 -29.83
N ALA A 535 16.86 -7.10 -30.47
CA ALA A 535 15.56 -6.95 -29.78
C ALA A 535 15.30 -8.19 -28.91
N LEU A 536 15.44 -9.37 -29.54
CA LEU A 536 15.21 -10.67 -28.93
C LEU A 536 16.53 -11.44 -28.80
N HIS A 537 16.80 -11.97 -27.60
CA HIS A 537 17.97 -12.81 -27.36
C HIS A 537 17.60 -14.05 -26.56
N ALA A 538 17.88 -15.23 -27.13
CA ALA A 538 17.72 -16.53 -26.49
C ALA A 538 19.07 -17.27 -26.38
N ASN A 539 19.42 -17.73 -25.17
CA ASN A 539 20.63 -18.52 -24.95
C ASN A 539 20.45 -20.02 -25.26
N ARG A 540 21.48 -20.60 -25.92
CA ARG A 540 21.80 -22.02 -26.24
C ARG A 540 20.65 -23.00 -26.53
N ASP A 541 19.74 -23.21 -25.59
CA ASP A 541 18.69 -24.25 -25.63
C ASP A 541 17.26 -23.69 -25.56
N LYS A 542 17.12 -22.36 -25.69
CA LYS A 542 15.84 -21.65 -25.70
C LYS A 542 15.54 -21.09 -27.08
N GLY A 543 14.26 -20.82 -27.34
CA GLY A 543 13.86 -20.15 -28.57
C GLY A 543 12.61 -19.31 -28.43
N PHE A 544 12.37 -18.49 -29.45
CA PHE A 544 11.13 -17.74 -29.60
C PHE A 544 10.27 -18.36 -30.69
N ARG A 545 8.95 -18.36 -30.48
CA ARG A 545 7.97 -18.72 -31.50
C ARG A 545 7.06 -17.52 -31.76
N LEU A 546 7.16 -16.95 -32.95
CA LEU A 546 6.55 -15.69 -33.33
C LEU A 546 5.25 -15.91 -34.12
N ARG A 547 4.16 -15.26 -33.71
CA ARG A 547 2.92 -15.19 -34.49
C ARG A 547 2.34 -13.77 -34.44
N ASN A 548 1.94 -13.23 -35.58
CA ASN A 548 1.30 -11.90 -35.68
C ASN A 548 2.06 -10.86 -34.85
N SER A 549 3.38 -10.78 -34.97
CA SER A 549 4.24 -9.95 -34.13
C SER A 549 5.15 -9.06 -34.98
N ILE A 550 5.60 -7.96 -34.40
CA ILE A 550 6.48 -6.96 -35.03
C ILE A 550 7.82 -6.99 -34.31
N VAL A 551 8.93 -7.24 -35.00
CA VAL A 551 10.27 -7.26 -34.40
C VAL A 551 11.25 -6.43 -35.23
N PHE A 552 11.74 -5.32 -34.66
CA PHE A 552 12.69 -4.38 -35.26
C PHE A 552 13.67 -3.85 -34.20
N GLY A 553 14.87 -4.43 -34.14
CA GLY A 553 15.93 -4.07 -33.19
C GLY A 553 16.98 -3.09 -33.73
N GLY A 554 16.98 -2.82 -35.04
CA GLY A 554 17.95 -1.93 -35.68
C GLY A 554 19.31 -2.59 -35.93
N GLY A 555 19.36 -3.93 -36.03
CA GLY A 555 20.59 -4.70 -36.24
C GLY A 555 20.29 -6.19 -36.51
N VAL A 556 21.03 -7.10 -35.86
CA VAL A 556 20.58 -8.50 -35.75
C VAL A 556 19.40 -8.50 -34.79
N ASP A 557 18.19 -8.68 -35.29
CA ASP A 557 16.99 -8.50 -34.47
C ASP A 557 16.75 -9.66 -33.49
N CYS A 558 17.17 -10.87 -33.86
CA CYS A 558 16.98 -12.10 -33.09
C CYS A 558 18.28 -12.88 -32.96
N VAL A 559 18.59 -13.34 -31.75
CA VAL A 559 19.71 -14.25 -31.45
C VAL A 559 19.18 -15.50 -30.78
N GLY A 560 19.68 -16.67 -31.18
CA GLY A 560 19.23 -17.98 -30.71
C GLY A 560 18.23 -18.63 -31.66
N SER A 561 17.54 -19.68 -31.20
CA SER A 561 16.51 -20.35 -32.02
C SER A 561 15.27 -19.45 -32.14
N THR A 562 14.76 -19.26 -33.34
CA THR A 562 13.51 -18.54 -33.57
C THR A 562 12.72 -19.22 -34.67
N THR A 563 11.43 -19.46 -34.42
CA THR A 563 10.47 -20.04 -35.36
C THR A 563 9.33 -19.06 -35.60
N SER A 564 8.77 -19.08 -36.81
CA SER A 564 7.64 -18.24 -37.19
C SER A 564 6.43 -19.10 -37.57
N ASP A 565 5.29 -18.78 -36.96
CA ASP A 565 3.96 -19.31 -37.32
C ASP A 565 3.24 -18.44 -38.36
N GLY A 566 3.90 -17.39 -38.88
CA GLY A 566 3.36 -16.50 -39.90
C GLY A 566 2.73 -15.21 -39.35
N GLY A 567 2.42 -14.30 -40.28
CA GLY A 567 1.76 -13.02 -40.02
C GLY A 567 2.66 -12.01 -39.33
N ASN A 568 3.96 -12.23 -39.25
CA ASN A 568 4.90 -11.34 -38.58
C ASN A 568 5.46 -10.26 -39.51
N LEU A 569 5.87 -9.15 -38.91
CA LEU A 569 6.69 -8.11 -39.52
C LEU A 569 8.10 -8.20 -38.94
N LEU A 570 9.08 -8.62 -39.72
CA LEU A 570 10.43 -8.92 -39.24
C LEU A 570 11.48 -8.08 -39.95
N GLY A 571 12.23 -7.28 -39.19
CA GLY A 571 13.26 -6.38 -39.74
C GLY A 571 14.53 -7.08 -40.24
N HIS A 572 14.75 -8.35 -39.85
CA HIS A 572 15.96 -9.08 -40.21
C HIS A 572 15.73 -10.58 -40.35
N SER A 573 16.48 -11.24 -41.24
CA SER A 573 16.37 -12.69 -41.51
C SER A 573 16.79 -13.58 -40.33
N SER A 574 17.49 -13.02 -39.36
CA SER A 574 17.88 -13.71 -38.12
C SER A 574 16.69 -14.21 -37.29
N CYS A 575 15.50 -13.66 -37.51
CA CYS A 575 14.28 -14.06 -36.81
C CYS A 575 13.55 -15.27 -37.46
N GLY A 576 14.15 -15.91 -38.46
CA GLY A 576 13.57 -17.13 -39.06
C GLY A 576 12.22 -16.93 -39.74
N PRO A 577 12.11 -15.99 -40.71
CA PRO A 577 10.86 -15.72 -41.41
C PRO A 577 10.32 -16.95 -42.15
N SER A 578 9.00 -17.11 -42.13
CA SER A 578 8.22 -18.03 -42.96
C SER A 578 7.75 -17.33 -44.25
N ALA A 579 7.13 -18.08 -45.16
CA ALA A 579 6.54 -17.52 -46.38
C ALA A 579 5.35 -16.58 -46.12
N SER A 580 4.78 -16.63 -44.92
CA SER A 580 3.62 -15.82 -44.52
C SER A 580 4.01 -14.58 -43.70
N ASP A 581 5.29 -14.20 -43.69
CA ASP A 581 5.80 -13.02 -42.99
C ASP A 581 6.23 -11.94 -43.97
N LEU A 582 6.21 -10.68 -43.51
CA LEU A 582 6.71 -9.54 -44.27
C LEU A 582 8.08 -9.10 -43.73
N GLN A 583 9.01 -8.81 -44.65
CA GLN A 583 10.37 -8.36 -44.34
C GLN A 583 10.70 -7.02 -44.99
N PRO A 584 10.27 -5.89 -44.39
CA PRO A 584 10.62 -4.57 -44.90
C PRO A 584 12.10 -4.26 -44.64
N ALA A 585 12.76 -3.55 -45.56
CA ALA A 585 14.21 -3.33 -45.48
C ALA A 585 14.64 -2.28 -44.41
N SER A 586 13.69 -1.57 -43.80
CA SER A 586 13.95 -0.63 -42.69
C SER A 586 12.68 -0.32 -41.91
N LEU A 587 12.85 0.18 -40.68
CA LEU A 587 11.74 0.65 -39.85
C LEU A 587 10.94 1.78 -40.53
N ALA A 588 11.61 2.67 -41.27
CA ALA A 588 10.94 3.74 -42.01
C ALA A 588 10.02 3.22 -43.13
N MET A 589 10.42 2.14 -43.81
CA MET A 589 9.60 1.50 -44.85
C MET A 589 8.35 0.82 -44.27
N LEU A 590 8.36 0.48 -42.99
CA LEU A 590 7.20 -0.06 -42.31
C LEU A 590 6.11 1.00 -42.09
N GLY A 591 6.46 2.29 -42.06
CA GLY A 591 5.50 3.37 -41.92
C GLY A 591 4.73 3.35 -40.60
N LEU A 592 5.35 2.90 -39.50
CA LEU A 592 4.76 3.03 -38.16
C LEU A 592 4.75 4.50 -37.73
N GLY A 593 3.66 4.94 -37.12
CA GLY A 593 3.58 6.24 -36.44
C GLY A 593 4.42 6.28 -35.16
N SER A 594 4.28 7.36 -34.38
CA SER A 594 4.85 7.42 -33.02
C SER A 594 4.16 6.42 -32.09
N LEU A 595 4.84 6.00 -31.03
CA LEU A 595 4.21 5.25 -29.94
C LEU A 595 3.08 6.09 -29.33
N VAL A 596 1.88 5.54 -29.29
CA VAL A 596 0.68 6.15 -28.71
C VAL A 596 0.37 5.47 -27.38
N GLU A 597 -0.10 6.23 -26.39
CA GLU A 597 -0.71 5.68 -25.16
C GLU A 597 -2.17 6.10 -25.08
N LEU A 598 -3.09 5.13 -25.17
CA LEU A 598 -4.51 5.38 -25.12
C LEU A 598 -5.19 4.25 -24.33
N ASN A 599 -6.10 4.60 -23.43
CA ASN A 599 -6.86 3.63 -22.62
C ASN A 599 -5.95 2.62 -21.87
N HIS A 600 -4.83 3.09 -21.29
CA HIS A 600 -3.86 2.24 -20.56
C HIS A 600 -3.13 1.18 -21.43
N GLN A 601 -3.15 1.34 -22.75
CA GLN A 601 -2.38 0.53 -23.69
C GLN A 601 -1.37 1.41 -24.43
N SER A 602 -0.17 0.90 -24.65
CA SER A 602 0.82 1.55 -25.52
C SER A 602 1.01 0.74 -26.80
N TYR A 603 0.91 1.37 -27.96
CA TYR A 603 1.02 0.68 -29.26
C TYR A 603 1.51 1.59 -30.38
N TYR A 604 2.01 0.99 -31.46
CA TYR A 604 2.37 1.67 -32.70
C TYR A 604 1.27 1.47 -33.73
N LEU A 605 0.74 2.56 -34.28
CA LEU A 605 -0.24 2.49 -35.36
C LEU A 605 0.46 2.59 -36.72
N PRO A 606 0.33 1.59 -37.61
CA PRO A 606 0.85 1.70 -38.98
C PRO A 606 0.08 2.77 -39.75
N ALA A 607 0.76 3.53 -40.60
CA ALA A 607 0.14 4.45 -41.56
C ALA A 607 -0.68 3.66 -42.60
N ALA A 608 -1.68 4.30 -43.22
CA ALA A 608 -2.51 3.66 -44.27
C ALA A 608 -1.70 3.14 -45.46
N THR A 609 -0.53 3.72 -45.71
CA THR A 609 0.39 3.31 -46.77
C THR A 609 1.40 2.25 -46.33
N SER A 610 1.32 1.78 -45.09
CA SER A 610 2.24 0.76 -44.58
C SER A 610 2.05 -0.53 -45.35
N PRO A 611 3.14 -1.24 -45.72
CA PRO A 611 3.03 -2.53 -46.37
C PRO A 611 2.49 -3.64 -45.43
N ALA A 612 2.31 -3.33 -44.14
CA ALA A 612 1.63 -4.20 -43.20
C ALA A 612 0.10 -4.15 -43.33
N VAL A 613 -0.45 -3.07 -43.87
CA VAL A 613 -1.89 -2.85 -43.94
C VAL A 613 -2.50 -3.68 -45.08
N ASP A 614 -3.62 -4.32 -44.79
CA ASP A 614 -4.38 -5.16 -45.73
C ASP A 614 -3.55 -6.30 -46.36
N PHE A 615 -2.75 -6.96 -45.51
CA PHE A 615 -1.84 -8.02 -45.90
C PHE A 615 -2.60 -9.25 -46.44
N PRO A 616 -2.21 -9.80 -47.60
CA PRO A 616 -3.00 -10.81 -48.31
C PRO A 616 -3.05 -12.19 -47.64
N LEU A 617 -2.24 -12.44 -46.61
CA LEU A 617 -2.14 -13.73 -45.92
C LEU A 617 -2.50 -13.59 -44.44
N CYS A 618 -3.80 -13.62 -44.14
CA CYS A 618 -4.28 -13.75 -42.76
C CYS A 618 -3.88 -15.12 -42.17
N VAL A 619 -3.27 -15.13 -40.99
CA VAL A 619 -2.98 -16.37 -40.25
C VAL A 619 -4.25 -16.89 -39.59
N ALA A 620 -4.59 -18.15 -39.89
CA ALA A 620 -5.78 -18.79 -39.33
C ALA A 620 -5.71 -18.90 -37.79
N GLY A 621 -6.86 -18.69 -37.13
CA GLY A 621 -6.99 -18.82 -35.68
C GLY A 621 -6.68 -17.55 -34.87
N THR A 622 -6.70 -16.38 -35.51
CA THR A 622 -6.63 -15.08 -34.84
C THR A 622 -7.86 -14.22 -35.16
N SER A 623 -8.40 -13.54 -34.15
CA SER A 623 -9.64 -12.75 -34.27
C SER A 623 -9.52 -11.33 -33.72
N VAL A 624 -8.45 -11.04 -32.98
CA VAL A 624 -8.18 -9.74 -32.37
C VAL A 624 -6.71 -9.36 -32.52
N ASP A 625 -6.39 -8.07 -32.44
CA ASP A 625 -5.04 -7.52 -32.46
C ASP A 625 -4.48 -7.30 -31.04
N GLN A 626 -3.30 -6.68 -30.94
CA GLN A 626 -2.63 -6.31 -29.69
C GLN A 626 -3.49 -5.48 -28.71
N ARG A 627 -4.45 -4.69 -29.20
CA ARG A 627 -5.35 -3.89 -28.36
C ARG A 627 -6.58 -4.66 -27.94
N ASN A 628 -6.69 -5.93 -28.35
CA ASN A 628 -7.88 -6.75 -28.29
C ASN A 628 -9.00 -6.25 -29.23
N GLU A 629 -8.63 -5.53 -30.30
CA GLU A 629 -9.55 -5.02 -31.32
C GLU A 629 -9.74 -6.02 -32.46
N ALA A 630 -10.93 -6.07 -33.07
CA ALA A 630 -11.24 -7.05 -34.13
C ALA A 630 -10.35 -6.88 -35.38
N LEU A 631 -9.79 -7.99 -35.87
CA LEU A 631 -9.06 -8.08 -37.15
C LEU A 631 -10.01 -8.03 -38.36
N ASN A 632 -9.45 -7.92 -39.58
CA ASN A 632 -10.15 -7.84 -40.87
C ASN A 632 -10.91 -6.53 -41.07
N ARG A 633 -10.22 -5.41 -40.91
CA ARG A 633 -10.74 -4.07 -41.16
C ARG A 633 -10.10 -3.52 -42.43
N ASP A 634 -10.85 -2.71 -43.17
CA ASP A 634 -10.33 -1.98 -44.34
C ASP A 634 -9.46 -0.83 -43.84
N GLY A 635 -8.18 -1.12 -43.60
CA GLY A 635 -7.22 -0.20 -42.97
C GLY A 635 -6.74 0.90 -43.91
N ASN A 636 -6.74 0.63 -45.22
CA ASN A 636 -6.31 1.57 -46.26
C ASN A 636 -7.48 2.33 -46.95
N GLY A 637 -8.73 1.88 -46.75
CA GLY A 637 -9.93 2.50 -47.31
C GLY A 637 -10.25 2.09 -48.76
N ASP A 638 -9.72 0.97 -49.26
CA ASP A 638 -9.92 0.47 -50.62
C ASP A 638 -11.19 -0.38 -50.81
N GLY A 639 -11.93 -0.61 -49.71
CA GLY A 639 -13.17 -1.37 -49.66
C GLY A 639 -12.99 -2.87 -49.42
N PHE A 640 -11.76 -3.37 -49.24
CA PHE A 640 -11.50 -4.78 -48.95
C PHE A 640 -11.15 -4.98 -47.46
N LEU A 641 -11.88 -5.88 -46.80
CA LEU A 641 -11.57 -6.28 -45.43
C LEU A 641 -10.46 -7.34 -45.44
N ARG A 642 -9.25 -6.98 -45.02
CA ARG A 642 -8.12 -7.90 -44.87
C ARG A 642 -7.45 -7.70 -43.51
N CYS A 643 -6.73 -8.70 -43.03
CA CYS A 643 -5.93 -8.53 -41.82
C CYS A 643 -4.65 -7.77 -42.13
N ASP A 644 -4.18 -7.01 -41.15
CA ASP A 644 -2.84 -6.49 -41.17
C ASP A 644 -1.83 -7.55 -40.75
N ALA A 645 -0.63 -7.48 -41.31
CA ALA A 645 0.51 -8.23 -40.80
C ALA A 645 1.06 -7.55 -39.54
N GLY A 646 1.60 -8.35 -38.62
CA GLY A 646 2.14 -7.89 -37.35
C GLY A 646 1.11 -7.93 -36.23
N ALA A 647 1.32 -7.08 -35.23
CA ALA A 647 0.60 -7.13 -33.97
C ALA A 647 -0.66 -6.27 -33.93
N ILE A 648 -0.77 -5.26 -34.80
CA ILE A 648 -1.80 -4.22 -34.75
C ILE A 648 -2.60 -4.23 -36.05
N GLU A 649 -3.91 -4.16 -35.93
CA GLU A 649 -4.85 -3.94 -37.04
C GLU A 649 -5.15 -2.45 -37.17
N ARG A 650 -4.88 -1.85 -38.33
CA ARG A 650 -5.24 -0.47 -38.59
C ARG A 650 -6.76 -0.33 -38.69
N GLN A 651 -7.33 0.49 -37.84
CA GLN A 651 -8.72 0.93 -37.96
C GLN A 651 -8.77 2.30 -38.66
N SER A 652 -9.84 2.56 -39.42
CA SER A 652 -10.01 3.84 -40.13
C SER A 652 -10.04 5.02 -39.16
N VAL A 653 -9.50 6.17 -39.58
CA VAL A 653 -9.18 7.35 -38.74
C VAL A 653 -10.39 7.91 -37.96
N ASN A 654 -11.62 7.57 -38.35
CA ASN A 654 -12.84 8.02 -37.65
C ASN A 654 -13.11 7.31 -36.31
N GLU A 655 -12.34 6.28 -35.95
CA GLU A 655 -12.43 5.55 -34.68
C GLU A 655 -11.28 5.86 -33.70
N ILE A 656 -10.34 6.73 -34.09
CA ILE A 656 -9.22 7.17 -33.24
C ILE A 656 -9.55 8.56 -32.68
N PRO A 657 -9.52 8.79 -31.36
CA PRO A 657 -9.74 10.14 -30.82
C PRO A 657 -8.70 11.11 -31.40
N PRO A 658 -9.11 12.34 -31.75
CA PRO A 658 -8.28 13.28 -32.48
C PRO A 658 -6.94 13.50 -31.78
N THR A 659 -5.87 13.45 -32.58
CA THR A 659 -4.48 13.67 -32.21
C THR A 659 -4.34 14.88 -31.29
N GLY A 660 -4.07 14.63 -30.00
CA GLY A 660 -3.84 15.70 -29.02
C GLY A 660 -3.88 15.31 -27.54
N SER A 661 -4.48 14.17 -27.16
CA SER A 661 -4.72 13.83 -25.74
C SER A 661 -4.10 12.51 -25.23
N GLY A 662 -3.15 11.91 -25.95
CA GLY A 662 -2.58 10.60 -25.58
C GLY A 662 -1.13 10.39 -26.03
N LEU A 663 -0.41 11.47 -26.29
CA LEU A 663 1.03 11.39 -26.46
C LEU A 663 1.65 11.47 -25.07
N LEU A 664 2.36 10.41 -24.65
CA LEU A 664 3.61 10.64 -23.93
C LEU A 664 4.34 11.71 -24.78
N PHE A 665 4.57 12.90 -24.20
CA PHE A 665 5.23 14.07 -24.80
C PHE A 665 4.41 15.13 -25.58
N ALA A 666 3.11 15.35 -25.29
CA ALA A 666 2.45 16.58 -25.77
C ALA A 666 3.02 17.87 -25.10
N ASN A 667 3.53 17.74 -23.86
CA ASN A 667 4.27 18.80 -23.17
C ASN A 667 5.62 18.21 -22.75
N GLY A 668 6.72 18.61 -23.41
CA GLY A 668 8.05 18.13 -23.07
C GLY A 668 8.40 18.48 -21.61
N PHE A 669 8.74 17.46 -20.82
CA PHE A 669 9.09 17.51 -19.39
C PHE A 669 8.10 18.26 -18.49
N GLU A 670 7.48 17.52 -17.56
CA GLU A 670 7.33 17.92 -16.16
C GLU A 670 7.08 16.69 -15.28
#